data_AF-A0A8S4BD65-F1
#
_entry.id   AF-A0A8S4BD65-F1
#
_cell.length_a   1.000
_cell.length_b   1.000
_cell.length_c   1.000
_cell.angle_alpha   90.00
_cell.angle_beta   90.00
_cell.angle_gamma   90.00
#
_symmetry.space_group_name_H-M   'P 1'
#
loop_
_entity.id
_entity.type
_entity.pdbx_description
1 polymer ?
#
loop_
_entity_poly.entity_id
_entity_poly.type
_entity_poly.pdbx_seq_one_letter_code
_entity_poly.pdbx_strand_id
1 'polypeptide(L)'
;MVRRCLVTFRPFRIFVVGVGFFSLCFLMTSLGGKFSAKRLGDSPFTIHTEGVELRGVLKKITEMLETILKRMDSLSKLDNTTDTRHLDELSSAINRFQQSSLVDRIQAIAQNVSNMAIRVEQILQNSMVQGRVVRDGTSSQCEVPKDRHFPECSGKVDWMRARWTSDPCYAFYGVDGSDCSILIYLSEVEWFCPPLAWRNNTNFPTQNKEQAKSPKRQAAFRTDLSVLLDQIGGGKESLSFMKHRIRHFTEQWVTAANRLDDKLGHQWRDQKKILVHVGFLTEESGDVFSPKVLKGGPLGEMVQWADILTALYVLGQNLKISMSVKELQSFLGVPPGRGSCPLTGPLPFDLIYTDYHGLQQMKQHLGLSLKKHKCHIRVIDTFGTEPAYNHEEYATLHGYRTNWGYWNLNPRQYMTMFPHTPDNSFIGFVSEEFNKTEKRNIQQNKVNNMAVVYGKEASMWKGKESFMEILHRYMEVHGTVYYETQRPPEVPAFVKNHGLLPQHELQQLLRKAKLFIGFGFPYEGPAPLEAIANGCIFLQPRFQPPHSSLNNDFFRGKPTTREVFSQHPYAERYIGRPHVMTVDYNNSFEFDSAIKEIMRTKVEPYLPYEYTCEGMLERVHAYVQNQDFCAPEDPVIFTNLSRIVYGGGSRFIETLFVPLPNSTSLTWASNVRAPTVWPPLSSLRLLASEEGQSCVDACRLVGLICEPAHFRFINNKDALHGLEVQCKVVNSEINHILPAFSVVQQECSLQEEPLLYSCAGHSLKYRRLCPCRDFRDGQVALCKDCL
;
A
#
# COMPACT_ATOMS: atom_id res chain seq x y z
N MET A 1 14.23 80.03 27.23
CA MET A 1 12.90 80.10 27.88
C MET A 1 12.13 78.82 27.59
N VAL A 2 11.82 78.06 28.65
CA VAL A 2 10.74 77.04 28.83
C VAL A 2 10.58 75.93 27.75
N ARG A 3 11.10 74.69 27.84
CA ARG A 3 10.85 73.49 28.70
C ARG A 3 9.53 72.70 28.45
N ARG A 4 9.71 71.38 28.18
CA ARG A 4 8.76 70.19 28.17
C ARG A 4 8.09 69.89 26.81
N CYS A 5 7.99 68.66 26.29
CA CYS A 5 7.98 67.32 26.92
C CYS A 5 8.37 66.19 25.93
N LEU A 6 9.09 65.19 26.45
CA LEU A 6 9.41 63.88 25.86
C LEU A 6 8.20 62.93 25.96
N VAL A 7 7.65 62.40 24.86
CA VAL A 7 7.01 61.06 24.79
C VAL A 7 6.96 60.62 23.31
N THR A 8 7.69 59.57 22.91
CA THR A 8 7.34 58.58 21.85
C THR A 8 8.57 57.72 21.43
N PHE A 9 9.18 56.99 22.36
CA PHE A 9 10.14 55.91 22.00
C PHE A 9 10.08 54.71 22.97
N ARG A 10 8.87 54.37 23.45
CA ARG A 10 8.64 53.17 24.27
C ARG A 10 8.14 51.90 23.55
N PRO A 11 7.43 51.92 22.39
CA PRO A 11 6.96 50.66 21.81
C PRO A 11 8.06 49.88 21.06
N PHE A 12 9.11 50.54 20.55
CA PHE A 12 10.16 49.87 19.76
C PHE A 12 11.19 49.11 20.62
N ARG A 13 11.52 49.62 21.83
CA ARG A 13 12.46 48.94 22.74
C ARG A 13 11.87 47.68 23.40
N ILE A 14 10.55 47.66 23.65
CA ILE A 14 9.86 46.47 24.19
C ILE A 14 9.79 45.36 23.12
N PHE A 15 9.61 45.74 21.85
CA PHE A 15 9.59 44.79 20.74
C PHE A 15 10.96 44.11 20.52
N VAL A 16 12.06 44.88 20.57
CA VAL A 16 13.42 44.33 20.38
C VAL A 16 13.88 43.48 21.57
N VAL A 17 13.52 43.85 22.80
CA VAL A 17 13.81 43.04 24.00
C VAL A 17 12.95 41.76 24.03
N GLY A 18 11.69 41.82 23.56
CA GLY A 18 10.82 40.66 23.43
C GLY A 18 11.31 39.63 22.41
N VAL A 19 11.82 40.07 21.26
CA VAL A 19 12.42 39.19 20.24
C VAL A 19 13.75 38.61 20.72
N GLY A 20 14.56 39.37 21.46
CA GLY A 20 15.80 38.88 22.08
C GLY A 20 15.56 37.81 23.14
N PHE A 21 14.54 38.00 24.00
CA PHE A 21 14.16 37.02 25.02
C PHE A 21 13.59 35.73 24.40
N PHE A 22 12.72 35.85 23.38
CA PHE A 22 12.21 34.69 22.64
C PHE A 22 13.33 33.92 21.93
N SER A 23 14.30 34.61 21.33
CA SER A 23 15.43 33.96 20.65
C SER A 23 16.37 33.24 21.63
N LEU A 24 16.59 33.81 22.83
CA LEU A 24 17.41 33.20 23.87
C LEU A 24 16.70 32.00 24.52
N CYS A 25 15.39 32.08 24.80
CA CYS A 25 14.59 30.94 25.26
C CYS A 25 14.51 29.83 24.20
N PHE A 26 14.45 30.17 22.91
CA PHE A 26 14.48 29.20 21.82
C PHE A 26 15.86 28.54 21.66
N LEU A 27 16.95 29.28 21.87
CA LEU A 27 18.31 28.72 21.90
C LEU A 27 18.54 27.81 23.12
N MET A 28 18.04 28.18 24.30
CA MET A 28 18.17 27.37 25.52
C MET A 28 17.31 26.09 25.47
N THR A 29 16.15 26.12 24.81
CA THR A 29 15.32 24.92 24.55
C THR A 29 15.86 24.06 23.41
N SER A 30 16.50 24.66 22.40
CA SER A 30 17.17 23.96 21.29
C SER A 30 18.50 23.30 21.69
N LEU A 31 19.29 23.91 22.58
CA LEU A 31 20.55 23.36 23.08
C LEU A 31 20.39 22.44 24.31
N GLY A 32 19.27 22.55 25.04
CA GLY A 32 18.90 21.63 26.13
C GLY A 32 18.60 20.19 25.69
N GLY A 33 18.47 19.93 24.39
CA GLY A 33 18.28 18.59 23.83
C GLY A 33 19.56 17.74 23.71
N LYS A 34 20.74 18.27 24.07
CA LYS A 34 22.02 17.52 23.99
C LYS A 34 22.42 16.77 25.27
N PHE A 35 21.65 16.87 26.35
CA PHE A 35 21.83 16.05 27.54
C PHE A 35 20.47 15.70 28.17
N SER A 36 19.72 14.78 27.56
CA SER A 36 18.59 14.12 28.24
C SER A 36 18.43 12.69 27.73
N ALA A 37 18.34 11.75 28.67
CA ALA A 37 18.38 10.32 28.43
C ALA A 37 17.20 9.80 27.59
N LYS A 38 17.50 8.83 26.72
CA LYS A 38 16.56 7.98 25.96
C LYS A 38 15.31 7.62 26.77
N ARG A 39 14.13 7.87 26.20
CA ARG A 39 12.93 7.06 26.47
C ARG A 39 12.73 6.07 25.32
N LEU A 40 12.54 4.79 25.64
CA LEU A 40 12.04 3.78 24.72
C LEU A 40 10.55 4.10 24.42
N GLY A 41 10.18 4.18 23.15
CA GLY A 41 8.76 4.29 22.75
C GLY A 41 8.46 5.14 21.51
N ASP A 42 9.43 5.91 20.98
CA ASP A 42 9.19 6.71 19.77
C ASP A 42 9.50 5.93 18.49
N SER A 43 8.52 5.95 17.58
CA SER A 43 8.59 5.43 16.21
C SER A 43 9.73 6.09 15.40
N PRO A 44 10.46 5.36 14.54
CA PRO A 44 11.63 5.87 13.82
C PRO A 44 11.32 6.89 12.70
N PHE A 45 10.08 7.38 12.57
CA PHE A 45 9.72 8.40 11.56
C PHE A 45 10.01 9.84 11.96
N THR A 46 10.63 10.11 13.11
CA THR A 46 11.25 11.41 13.39
C THR A 46 12.71 11.43 12.94
N ILE A 47 12.93 11.28 11.63
CA ILE A 47 14.18 11.73 10.99
C ILE A 47 13.83 12.87 10.02
N HIS A 48 13.93 14.09 10.59
CA HIS A 48 14.29 15.37 9.96
C HIS A 48 14.05 15.54 8.44
N THR A 49 12.81 15.81 8.06
CA THR A 49 12.48 16.55 6.81
C THR A 49 12.03 18.00 7.08
N GLU A 50 11.61 18.33 8.30
CA GLU A 50 11.29 19.72 8.70
C GLU A 50 12.51 20.66 8.65
N GLY A 51 13.73 20.12 8.71
CA GLY A 51 14.97 20.93 8.72
C GLY A 51 15.48 21.37 7.35
N VAL A 52 14.99 20.79 6.24
CA VAL A 52 15.43 21.12 4.87
C VAL A 52 14.46 22.09 4.20
N GLU A 53 13.16 21.93 4.46
CA GLU A 53 12.12 22.80 3.90
C GLU A 53 12.11 24.18 4.57
N LEU A 54 12.24 24.23 5.91
CA LEU A 54 12.39 25.49 6.62
C LEU A 54 13.68 26.21 6.23
N ARG A 55 14.78 25.48 5.96
CA ARG A 55 16.05 26.04 5.48
C ARG A 55 15.93 26.58 4.05
N GLY A 56 15.17 25.92 3.18
CA GLY A 56 14.89 26.39 1.82
C GLY A 56 14.04 27.66 1.79
N VAL A 57 13.03 27.73 2.65
CA VAL A 57 12.18 28.92 2.84
C VAL A 57 12.99 30.05 3.48
N LEU A 58 13.79 29.77 4.52
CA LEU A 58 14.68 30.77 5.14
C LEU A 58 15.70 31.28 4.11
N LYS A 59 16.31 30.39 3.31
CA LYS A 59 17.28 30.78 2.27
C LYS A 59 16.64 31.67 1.21
N LYS A 60 15.40 31.37 0.76
CA LYS A 60 14.64 32.25 -0.16
C LYS A 60 14.32 33.60 0.47
N ILE A 61 13.92 33.64 1.74
CA ILE A 61 13.64 34.88 2.47
C ILE A 61 14.94 35.70 2.66
N THR A 62 16.05 35.03 2.96
CA THR A 62 17.37 35.67 3.09
C THR A 62 17.87 36.19 1.75
N GLU A 63 17.76 35.44 0.66
CA GLU A 63 18.12 35.89 -0.70
C GLU A 63 17.24 37.07 -1.15
N MET A 64 15.95 37.07 -0.80
CA MET A 64 15.02 38.15 -1.10
C MET A 64 15.34 39.41 -0.28
N LEU A 65 15.65 39.26 1.02
CA LEU A 65 16.10 40.35 1.89
C LEU A 65 17.46 40.90 1.45
N GLU A 66 18.39 40.05 1.01
CA GLU A 66 19.70 40.46 0.52
C GLU A 66 19.58 41.21 -0.82
N THR A 67 18.63 40.84 -1.67
CA THR A 67 18.30 41.56 -2.91
C THR A 67 17.67 42.92 -2.63
N ILE A 68 16.80 43.01 -1.61
CA ILE A 68 16.20 44.28 -1.15
C ILE A 68 17.29 45.19 -0.55
N LEU A 69 18.18 44.64 0.28
CA LEU A 69 19.28 45.39 0.91
C LEU A 69 20.32 45.85 -0.11
N LYS A 70 20.67 45.03 -1.11
CA LYS A 70 21.55 45.44 -2.23
C LYS A 70 20.93 46.56 -3.08
N ARG A 71 19.61 46.54 -3.28
CA ARG A 71 18.89 47.62 -3.98
C ARG A 71 18.78 48.90 -3.14
N MET A 72 18.61 48.78 -1.82
CA MET A 72 18.66 49.92 -0.89
C MET A 72 20.07 50.54 -0.78
N ASP A 73 21.13 49.74 -0.81
CA ASP A 73 22.52 50.23 -0.81
C ASP A 73 22.95 50.84 -2.16
N SER A 74 22.27 50.47 -3.24
CA SER A 74 22.40 51.14 -4.54
C SER A 74 21.70 52.51 -4.55
N LEU A 75 20.60 52.63 -3.79
CA LEU A 75 19.83 53.88 -3.63
C LEU A 75 20.48 54.87 -2.65
N SER A 76 21.21 54.40 -1.64
CA SER A 76 21.98 55.28 -0.73
C SER A 76 23.19 55.94 -1.39
N LYS A 77 23.61 55.43 -2.56
CA LYS A 77 24.75 55.95 -3.35
C LYS A 77 24.35 56.92 -4.45
N LEU A 78 23.05 57.20 -4.62
CA LEU A 78 22.51 58.24 -5.50
C LEU A 78 21.91 59.39 -4.67
N ASP A 79 22.71 59.99 -3.79
CA ASP A 79 22.30 61.17 -3.02
C ASP A 79 22.86 62.46 -3.62
N ASN A 80 22.72 62.64 -4.94
CA ASN A 80 22.90 63.93 -5.62
C ASN A 80 22.48 63.82 -7.10
N THR A 81 21.18 63.88 -7.38
CA THR A 81 20.60 64.51 -8.58
C THR A 81 19.08 64.42 -8.50
N THR A 82 18.42 65.56 -8.57
CA THR A 82 16.96 65.69 -8.59
C THR A 82 16.40 65.18 -9.91
N ASP A 83 15.90 63.95 -9.93
CA ASP A 83 15.15 63.42 -11.08
C ASP A 83 13.81 62.83 -10.61
N THR A 84 12.76 63.66 -10.70
CA THR A 84 11.39 63.35 -10.26
C THR A 84 10.69 62.28 -11.12
N ARG A 85 11.27 61.87 -12.24
CA ARG A 85 10.67 60.87 -13.15
C ARG A 85 10.86 59.41 -12.70
N HIS A 86 11.91 59.10 -11.92
CA HIS A 86 12.13 57.73 -11.42
C HIS A 86 11.28 57.38 -10.18
N LEU A 87 10.77 58.38 -9.46
CA LEU A 87 9.84 58.18 -8.33
C LEU A 87 8.45 57.71 -8.79
N ASP A 88 7.99 58.17 -9.96
CA ASP A 88 6.71 57.74 -10.54
C ASP A 88 6.77 56.30 -11.11
N GLU A 89 7.92 55.89 -11.68
CA GLU A 89 8.12 54.48 -12.08
C GLU A 89 8.21 53.54 -10.87
N LEU A 90 8.77 53.99 -9.75
CA LEU A 90 8.82 53.22 -8.51
C LEU A 90 7.44 53.12 -7.83
N SER A 91 6.65 54.21 -7.86
CA SER A 91 5.25 54.23 -7.41
C SER A 91 4.39 53.25 -8.22
N SER A 92 4.60 53.18 -9.53
CA SER A 92 3.97 52.20 -10.43
C SER A 92 4.38 50.74 -10.15
N ALA A 93 5.67 50.49 -9.88
CA ALA A 93 6.17 49.15 -9.56
C ALA A 93 5.76 48.65 -8.16
N ILE A 94 5.66 49.54 -7.17
CA ILE A 94 5.17 49.23 -5.81
C ILE A 94 3.64 49.02 -5.82
N ASN A 95 2.89 49.80 -6.61
CA ASN A 95 1.45 49.58 -6.80
C ASN A 95 1.11 48.29 -7.56
N ARG A 96 2.04 47.71 -8.34
CA ARG A 96 1.90 46.35 -8.89
C ARG A 96 2.15 45.23 -7.87
N PHE A 97 2.75 45.53 -6.72
CA PHE A 97 2.97 44.58 -5.63
C PHE A 97 1.92 44.65 -4.51
N GLN A 98 0.99 45.60 -4.55
CA GLN A 98 -0.25 45.52 -3.77
C GLN A 98 -1.23 44.56 -4.44
N GLN A 99 -1.09 43.26 -4.17
CA GLN A 99 -2.23 42.36 -4.22
C GLN A 99 -3.21 42.76 -3.11
N SER A 100 -4.11 43.71 -3.41
CA SER A 100 -5.35 43.94 -2.65
C SER A 100 -6.10 42.63 -2.37
N SER A 101 -5.95 41.62 -3.23
CA SER A 101 -6.47 40.27 -3.06
C SER A 101 -5.96 39.49 -1.82
N LEU A 102 -4.72 39.67 -1.34
CA LEU A 102 -4.20 38.83 -0.25
C LEU A 102 -4.58 39.37 1.13
N VAL A 103 -4.51 40.69 1.32
CA VAL A 103 -4.90 41.33 2.59
C VAL A 103 -6.42 41.25 2.77
N ASP A 104 -7.21 41.44 1.71
CA ASP A 104 -8.67 41.24 1.77
C ASP A 104 -9.04 39.77 2.01
N ARG A 105 -8.26 38.81 1.50
CA ARG A 105 -8.44 37.38 1.81
C ARG A 105 -8.02 37.04 3.24
N ILE A 106 -6.92 37.58 3.75
CA ILE A 106 -6.48 37.36 5.14
C ILE A 106 -7.47 38.00 6.10
N GLN A 107 -7.99 39.19 5.77
CA GLN A 107 -9.00 39.88 6.56
C GLN A 107 -10.35 39.16 6.47
N ALA A 108 -10.77 38.67 5.30
CA ALA A 108 -11.95 37.83 5.15
C ALA A 108 -11.82 36.47 5.85
N ILE A 109 -10.62 35.87 5.88
CA ILE A 109 -10.32 34.66 6.64
C ILE A 109 -10.34 34.97 8.15
N ALA A 110 -9.75 36.08 8.59
CA ALA A 110 -9.78 36.49 10.00
C ALA A 110 -11.20 36.86 10.45
N GLN A 111 -12.00 37.53 9.61
CA GLN A 111 -13.41 37.80 9.87
C GLN A 111 -14.24 36.52 9.84
N ASN A 112 -13.99 35.57 8.94
CA ASN A 112 -14.69 34.29 8.90
C ASN A 112 -14.31 33.38 10.07
N VAL A 113 -13.04 33.35 10.47
CA VAL A 113 -12.58 32.61 11.66
C VAL A 113 -13.12 33.25 12.92
N SER A 114 -13.21 34.59 13.00
CA SER A 114 -13.84 35.29 14.11
C SER A 114 -15.36 35.10 14.14
N ASN A 115 -16.04 35.14 12.99
CA ASN A 115 -17.47 34.84 12.88
C ASN A 115 -17.79 33.37 13.14
N MET A 116 -16.88 32.44 12.78
CA MET A 116 -16.98 31.03 13.15
C MET A 116 -16.71 30.83 14.63
N ALA A 117 -15.75 31.54 15.23
CA ALA A 117 -15.50 31.50 16.66
C ALA A 117 -16.70 32.04 17.45
N ILE A 118 -17.30 33.15 17.01
CA ILE A 118 -18.54 33.70 17.59
C ILE A 118 -19.72 32.76 17.35
N ARG A 119 -19.82 32.09 16.20
CA ARG A 119 -20.87 31.07 15.96
C ARG A 119 -20.65 29.81 16.80
N VAL A 120 -19.42 29.38 17.03
CA VAL A 120 -19.09 28.26 17.91
C VAL A 120 -19.35 28.64 19.37
N GLU A 121 -19.02 29.86 19.78
CA GLU A 121 -19.37 30.44 21.09
C GLU A 121 -20.89 30.57 21.24
N GLN A 122 -21.62 30.97 20.20
CA GLN A 122 -23.10 31.02 20.20
C GLN A 122 -23.73 29.62 20.16
N ILE A 123 -23.10 28.63 19.53
CA ILE A 123 -23.53 27.22 19.58
C ILE A 123 -23.25 26.63 20.97
N LEU A 124 -22.13 26.97 21.59
CA LEU A 124 -21.79 26.63 22.98
C LEU A 124 -22.73 27.33 23.98
N GLN A 125 -23.09 28.59 23.75
CA GLN A 125 -24.05 29.29 24.62
C GLN A 125 -25.49 28.84 24.38
N ASN A 126 -25.88 28.55 23.13
CA ASN A 126 -27.21 28.01 22.84
C ASN A 126 -27.36 26.56 23.36
N SER A 127 -26.29 25.75 23.39
CA SER A 127 -26.32 24.45 24.06
C SER A 127 -26.38 24.57 25.58
N MET A 128 -25.74 25.59 26.17
CA MET A 128 -25.88 25.92 27.61
C MET A 128 -27.27 26.46 27.99
N VAL A 129 -28.01 27.06 27.05
CA VAL A 129 -29.37 27.58 27.27
C VAL A 129 -30.45 26.54 26.95
N GLN A 130 -30.25 25.65 25.98
CA GLN A 130 -31.16 24.52 25.71
C GLN A 130 -31.00 23.34 26.67
N GLY A 131 -29.87 23.24 27.39
CA GLY A 131 -29.68 22.28 28.49
C GLY A 131 -30.46 22.59 29.79
N ARG A 132 -31.27 23.65 29.83
CA ARG A 132 -32.08 24.02 31.01
C ARG A 132 -33.53 23.55 31.00
N VAL A 133 -33.97 22.78 30.00
CA VAL A 133 -35.34 22.21 29.95
C VAL A 133 -35.32 20.67 30.05
N VAL A 134 -34.62 20.14 31.05
CA VAL A 134 -35.01 18.90 31.77
C VAL A 134 -34.50 19.04 33.20
N ARG A 135 -35.24 19.77 34.03
CA ARG A 135 -35.09 19.76 35.49
C ARG A 135 -36.47 19.50 36.07
N ASP A 136 -36.77 18.23 36.31
CA ASP A 136 -37.09 17.78 37.67
C ASP A 136 -36.99 16.25 37.76
N GLY A 137 -36.22 15.74 38.71
CA GLY A 137 -36.00 14.30 38.91
C GLY A 137 -34.59 13.91 39.34
N THR A 138 -34.30 14.13 40.63
CA THR A 138 -33.23 13.49 41.44
C THR A 138 -31.82 13.40 40.84
N SER A 139 -31.01 14.42 41.15
CA SER A 139 -29.55 14.36 41.13
C SER A 139 -29.03 13.41 42.23
N SER A 140 -28.77 12.16 41.87
CA SER A 140 -27.62 11.42 42.42
C SER A 140 -26.47 11.61 41.44
N GLN A 141 -25.35 12.21 41.88
CA GLN A 141 -24.12 12.29 41.08
C GLN A 141 -23.83 10.90 40.48
N CYS A 142 -23.51 10.82 39.18
CA CYS A 142 -23.09 9.55 38.60
C CYS A 142 -21.78 9.11 39.28
N GLU A 143 -21.91 8.31 40.34
CA GLU A 143 -20.77 7.77 41.06
C GLU A 143 -20.03 6.77 40.17
N VAL A 144 -18.71 6.86 40.17
CA VAL A 144 -17.86 5.99 39.34
C VAL A 144 -17.95 4.54 39.85
N PRO A 145 -18.47 3.60 39.03
CA PRO A 145 -18.66 2.22 39.45
C PRO A 145 -17.31 1.55 39.75
N LYS A 146 -17.24 0.81 40.86
CA LYS A 146 -16.14 -0.12 41.16
C LYS A 146 -16.59 -1.55 40.90
N ASP A 147 -16.71 -1.91 39.63
CA ASP A 147 -17.11 -3.25 39.18
C ASP A 147 -15.87 -4.08 38.84
N ARG A 148 -15.81 -5.33 39.36
CA ARG A 148 -14.73 -6.27 39.07
C ARG A 148 -14.70 -6.70 37.59
N HIS A 149 -15.83 -6.64 36.90
CA HIS A 149 -15.93 -6.98 35.47
C HIS A 149 -15.43 -5.84 34.56
N PHE A 150 -15.32 -4.61 35.11
CA PHE A 150 -14.83 -3.42 34.41
C PHE A 150 -13.68 -2.77 35.17
N PRO A 151 -12.54 -3.46 35.33
CA PRO A 151 -11.45 -3.03 36.20
C PRO A 151 -10.78 -1.72 35.75
N GLU A 152 -10.90 -1.36 34.46
CA GLU A 152 -10.34 -0.14 33.89
C GLU A 152 -11.27 1.08 33.98
N CYS A 153 -12.55 0.90 34.36
CA CYS A 153 -13.55 1.97 34.35
C CYS A 153 -13.10 3.19 35.15
N SER A 154 -12.71 2.99 36.42
CA SER A 154 -12.33 4.11 37.29
C SER A 154 -11.10 4.86 36.77
N GLY A 155 -10.08 4.13 36.31
CA GLY A 155 -8.87 4.74 35.75
C GLY A 155 -9.15 5.54 34.47
N LYS A 156 -10.05 5.03 33.62
CA LYS A 156 -10.49 5.72 32.40
C LYS A 156 -11.32 6.96 32.70
N VAL A 157 -12.19 6.93 33.71
CA VAL A 157 -12.94 8.12 34.15
C VAL A 157 -11.99 9.21 34.64
N ASP A 158 -11.01 8.86 35.48
CA ASP A 158 -10.02 9.81 35.98
C ASP A 158 -9.17 10.41 34.85
N TRP A 159 -8.81 9.58 33.86
CA TRP A 159 -8.14 10.06 32.66
C TRP A 159 -9.03 11.05 31.88
N MET A 160 -10.30 10.73 31.68
CA MET A 160 -11.26 11.55 30.94
C MET A 160 -11.51 12.90 31.64
N ARG A 161 -11.63 12.93 32.97
CA ARG A 161 -11.76 14.20 33.73
C ARG A 161 -10.65 15.19 33.39
N ALA A 162 -9.42 14.69 33.26
CA ALA A 162 -8.26 15.51 32.95
C ALA A 162 -8.05 15.78 31.45
N ARG A 163 -8.57 14.91 30.56
CA ARG A 163 -8.14 14.87 29.15
C ARG A 163 -9.26 14.71 28.12
N TRP A 164 -10.54 14.81 28.50
CA TRP A 164 -11.63 14.70 27.52
C TRP A 164 -11.61 15.80 26.45
N THR A 165 -10.94 16.94 26.68
CA THR A 165 -10.75 17.98 25.66
C THR A 165 -9.55 17.73 24.73
N SER A 166 -8.79 16.65 24.94
CA SER A 166 -7.61 16.33 24.14
C SER A 166 -7.93 15.95 22.69
N ASP A 167 -9.16 15.52 22.42
CA ASP A 167 -9.66 15.19 21.10
C ASP A 167 -11.11 15.69 20.94
N PRO A 168 -11.46 16.43 19.88
CA PRO A 168 -12.83 16.91 19.68
C PRO A 168 -13.86 15.78 19.54
N CYS A 169 -13.44 14.53 19.31
CA CYS A 169 -14.34 13.39 19.19
C CYS A 169 -15.14 13.15 20.49
N TYR A 170 -14.56 13.42 21.66
CA TYR A 170 -15.27 13.22 22.93
C TYR A 170 -16.46 14.18 23.05
N ALA A 171 -16.26 15.45 22.71
CA ALA A 171 -17.33 16.44 22.67
C ALA A 171 -18.39 16.11 21.60
N PHE A 172 -17.96 15.59 20.45
CA PHE A 172 -18.88 15.08 19.42
C PHE A 172 -19.79 13.95 19.93
N TYR A 173 -19.28 13.10 20.84
CA TYR A 173 -20.07 12.09 21.53
C TYR A 173 -20.84 12.60 22.76
N GLY A 174 -20.86 13.92 22.99
CA GLY A 174 -21.64 14.55 24.06
C GLY A 174 -20.93 14.55 25.42
N VAL A 175 -19.62 14.30 25.47
CA VAL A 175 -18.83 14.54 26.69
C VAL A 175 -18.73 16.04 26.92
N ASP A 176 -19.19 16.49 28.08
CA ASP A 176 -19.21 17.90 28.50
C ASP A 176 -18.28 18.16 29.71
N GLY A 177 -17.55 17.14 30.15
CA GLY A 177 -16.67 17.18 31.31
C GLY A 177 -17.32 16.79 32.64
N SER A 178 -18.63 16.55 32.67
CA SER A 178 -19.30 15.97 33.85
C SER A 178 -19.02 14.47 33.97
N ASP A 179 -18.99 13.95 35.21
CA ASP A 179 -18.83 12.52 35.46
C ASP A 179 -19.90 11.67 34.77
N CYS A 180 -21.13 12.19 34.69
CA CYS A 180 -22.23 11.53 33.99
C CYS A 180 -21.97 11.39 32.49
N SER A 181 -21.54 12.45 31.80
CA SER A 181 -21.27 12.37 30.36
C SER A 181 -20.05 11.49 30.05
N ILE A 182 -19.03 11.51 30.92
CA ILE A 182 -17.88 10.62 30.85
C ILE A 182 -18.28 9.15 31.04
N LEU A 183 -19.11 8.84 32.05
CA LEU A 183 -19.58 7.48 32.31
C LEU A 183 -20.49 6.98 31.19
N ILE A 184 -21.34 7.84 30.62
CA ILE A 184 -22.14 7.51 29.42
C ILE A 184 -21.20 7.13 28.26
N TYR A 185 -20.20 7.96 27.97
CA TYR A 185 -19.24 7.69 26.89
C TYR A 185 -18.46 6.38 27.12
N LEU A 186 -17.88 6.20 28.29
CA LEU A 186 -17.07 5.02 28.60
C LEU A 186 -17.90 3.74 28.69
N SER A 187 -19.21 3.81 28.92
CA SER A 187 -20.08 2.63 28.95
C SER A 187 -20.73 2.32 27.61
N GLU A 188 -21.24 3.33 26.90
CA GLU A 188 -22.02 3.16 25.67
C GLU A 188 -21.14 3.17 24.40
N VAL A 189 -19.98 3.85 24.44
CA VAL A 189 -19.11 4.05 23.26
C VAL A 189 -17.82 3.24 23.33
N GLU A 190 -17.06 3.31 24.44
CA GLU A 190 -15.79 2.56 24.59
C GLU A 190 -15.91 1.26 25.38
N TRP A 191 -17.05 1.03 26.06
CA TRP A 191 -17.35 -0.15 26.87
C TRP A 191 -16.34 -0.46 27.99
N PHE A 192 -15.59 0.53 28.47
CA PHE A 192 -14.72 0.44 29.65
C PHE A 192 -15.49 0.48 30.97
N CYS A 193 -16.76 0.93 30.97
CA CYS A 193 -17.60 1.04 32.16
C CYS A 193 -18.92 0.25 31.99
N PRO A 194 -19.54 -0.20 33.11
CA PRO A 194 -20.85 -0.85 33.05
C PRO A 194 -21.92 0.15 32.59
N PRO A 195 -22.94 -0.29 31.83
CA PRO A 195 -24.01 0.59 31.42
C PRO A 195 -24.86 1.14 32.58
N LEU A 196 -25.37 2.35 32.41
CA LEU A 196 -26.09 3.08 33.47
C LEU A 196 -27.56 2.65 33.56
N ALA A 197 -27.96 2.04 34.68
CA ALA A 197 -29.27 1.42 34.88
C ALA A 197 -30.49 2.36 34.72
N TRP A 198 -30.31 3.67 34.89
CA TRP A 198 -31.37 4.67 34.79
C TRP A 198 -31.59 5.19 33.36
N ARG A 199 -30.68 4.89 32.42
CA ARG A 199 -30.96 5.07 31.00
C ARG A 199 -31.75 3.86 30.53
N ASN A 200 -32.94 4.09 29.99
CA ASN A 200 -33.75 3.03 29.41
C ASN A 200 -32.89 2.23 28.41
N ASN A 201 -32.62 0.98 28.74
CA ASN A 201 -31.89 0.03 27.89
C ASN A 201 -32.66 -0.35 26.60
N THR A 202 -33.67 0.43 26.19
CA THR A 202 -34.43 0.22 24.95
C THR A 202 -33.60 0.49 23.70
N ASN A 203 -32.41 1.10 23.85
CA ASN A 203 -31.41 1.26 22.81
C ASN A 203 -30.11 0.51 23.11
N PHE A 204 -30.16 -0.60 23.85
CA PHE A 204 -29.15 -1.62 23.61
C PHE A 204 -29.47 -2.20 22.25
N PRO A 205 -28.59 -2.11 21.25
CA PRO A 205 -28.54 -3.20 20.31
C PRO A 205 -28.10 -4.39 21.18
N THR A 206 -29.08 -5.11 21.74
CA THR A 206 -28.92 -6.52 22.05
C THR A 206 -28.09 -7.08 20.91
N GLN A 207 -26.97 -7.73 21.23
CA GLN A 207 -26.13 -8.47 20.30
C GLN A 207 -26.90 -9.59 19.53
N ASN A 208 -28.24 -9.60 19.60
CA ASN A 208 -29.20 -10.44 18.91
C ASN A 208 -30.15 -9.67 17.97
N LYS A 209 -29.80 -8.47 17.50
CA LYS A 209 -30.19 -8.15 16.12
C LYS A 209 -29.11 -8.73 15.25
N GLU A 210 -29.35 -9.94 14.75
CA GLU A 210 -28.99 -10.25 13.36
C GLU A 210 -29.34 -8.97 12.59
N GLN A 211 -28.35 -8.11 12.34
CA GLN A 211 -28.54 -6.97 11.47
C GLN A 211 -29.12 -7.59 10.22
N ALA A 212 -30.39 -7.29 9.94
CA ALA A 212 -31.06 -7.77 8.75
C ALA A 212 -30.10 -7.45 7.61
N LYS A 213 -29.35 -8.46 7.15
CA LYS A 213 -28.33 -8.29 6.13
C LYS A 213 -29.09 -7.60 5.02
N SER A 214 -28.65 -6.39 4.65
CA SER A 214 -29.24 -5.70 3.52
C SER A 214 -29.35 -6.74 2.40
N PRO A 215 -30.52 -6.84 1.74
CA PRO A 215 -30.76 -7.94 0.82
C PRO A 215 -29.61 -8.00 -0.17
N LYS A 216 -28.94 -9.16 -0.23
CA LYS A 216 -27.79 -9.38 -1.11
C LYS A 216 -28.20 -8.98 -2.52
N ARG A 217 -27.45 -8.05 -3.10
CA ARG A 217 -27.68 -7.59 -4.47
C ARG A 217 -26.79 -8.38 -5.41
N GLN A 218 -27.32 -8.73 -6.57
CA GLN A 218 -26.52 -9.34 -7.63
C GLN A 218 -25.61 -8.29 -8.25
N ALA A 219 -24.33 -8.60 -8.39
CA ALA A 219 -23.41 -7.82 -9.20
C ALA A 219 -23.67 -8.11 -10.68
N ALA A 220 -23.87 -7.06 -11.48
CA ALA A 220 -23.99 -7.14 -12.93
C ALA A 220 -22.75 -6.54 -13.58
N PHE A 221 -22.24 -7.17 -14.64
CA PHE A 221 -21.12 -6.62 -15.40
C PHE A 221 -21.47 -5.25 -15.97
N ARG A 222 -20.53 -4.31 -15.89
CA ARG A 222 -20.70 -2.95 -16.42
C ARG A 222 -19.90 -2.79 -17.69
N THR A 223 -20.57 -2.30 -18.73
CA THR A 223 -19.96 -2.02 -20.03
C THR A 223 -19.67 -0.54 -20.24
N ASP A 224 -20.40 0.35 -19.58
CA ASP A 224 -20.17 1.80 -19.62
C ASP A 224 -19.29 2.27 -18.45
N LEU A 225 -18.11 2.80 -18.77
CA LEU A 225 -17.11 3.32 -17.83
C LEU A 225 -17.26 4.81 -17.54
N SER A 226 -18.25 5.51 -18.11
CA SER A 226 -18.46 6.96 -17.93
C SER A 226 -18.54 7.36 -16.46
N VAL A 227 -19.38 6.66 -15.68
CA VAL A 227 -19.58 6.92 -14.24
C VAL A 227 -18.28 6.71 -13.46
N LEU A 228 -17.49 5.69 -13.80
CA LEU A 228 -16.18 5.46 -13.16
C LEU A 228 -15.24 6.64 -13.43
N LEU A 229 -15.16 7.07 -14.69
CA LEU A 229 -14.29 8.18 -15.09
C LEU A 229 -14.69 9.49 -14.40
N ASP A 230 -15.98 9.71 -14.16
CA ASP A 230 -16.48 10.87 -13.41
C ASP A 230 -16.13 10.80 -11.92
N GLN A 231 -16.27 9.62 -11.31
CA GLN A 231 -15.93 9.40 -9.89
C GLN A 231 -14.44 9.57 -9.57
N ILE A 232 -13.53 9.28 -10.51
CA ILE A 232 -12.08 9.53 -10.34
C ILE A 232 -11.78 11.03 -10.22
N GLY A 233 -12.68 11.89 -10.71
CA GLY A 233 -12.53 13.33 -10.67
C GLY A 233 -11.53 13.87 -11.70
N GLY A 234 -10.87 14.98 -11.35
CA GLY A 234 -9.92 15.68 -12.22
C GLY A 234 -9.05 16.65 -11.42
N GLY A 235 -8.23 17.44 -12.12
CA GLY A 235 -7.40 18.49 -11.51
C GLY A 235 -5.98 18.09 -11.14
N LYS A 236 -5.63 16.80 -11.23
CA LYS A 236 -4.24 16.30 -11.10
C LYS A 236 -3.82 15.50 -12.34
N GLU A 237 -2.56 15.61 -12.73
CA GLU A 237 -1.99 14.89 -13.88
C GLU A 237 -2.00 13.38 -13.69
N SER A 238 -1.82 12.91 -12.44
CA SER A 238 -1.95 11.50 -12.05
C SER A 238 -3.35 10.95 -12.36
N LEU A 239 -4.40 11.68 -11.98
CA LEU A 239 -5.79 11.30 -12.25
C LEU A 239 -6.11 11.35 -13.75
N SER A 240 -5.55 12.34 -14.46
CA SER A 240 -5.64 12.43 -15.92
C SER A 240 -5.01 11.19 -16.57
N PHE A 241 -3.81 10.79 -16.16
CA PHE A 241 -3.13 9.59 -16.65
C PHE A 241 -3.99 8.34 -16.46
N MET A 242 -4.54 8.13 -15.25
CA MET A 242 -5.44 7.00 -14.98
C MET A 242 -6.65 7.01 -15.91
N LYS A 243 -7.33 8.16 -16.07
CA LYS A 243 -8.51 8.27 -16.97
C LYS A 243 -8.16 7.98 -18.43
N HIS A 244 -7.02 8.44 -18.93
CA HIS A 244 -6.57 8.13 -20.30
C HIS A 244 -6.32 6.64 -20.48
N ARG A 245 -5.67 5.99 -19.52
CA ARG A 245 -5.44 4.54 -19.53
C ARG A 245 -6.74 3.75 -19.52
N ILE A 246 -7.69 4.10 -18.65
CA ILE A 246 -9.00 3.43 -18.55
C ILE A 246 -9.74 3.54 -19.89
N ARG A 247 -9.75 4.75 -20.49
CA ARG A 247 -10.37 4.97 -21.80
C ARG A 247 -9.73 4.09 -22.88
N HIS A 248 -8.39 4.01 -22.90
CA HIS A 248 -7.65 3.23 -23.89
C HIS A 248 -8.02 1.73 -23.86
N PHE A 249 -8.27 1.15 -22.69
CA PHE A 249 -8.63 -0.26 -22.55
C PHE A 249 -10.14 -0.55 -22.51
N THR A 250 -11.01 0.45 -22.75
CA THR A 250 -12.48 0.30 -22.59
C THR A 250 -13.02 -0.92 -23.33
N GLU A 251 -12.72 -1.04 -24.62
CA GLU A 251 -13.25 -2.14 -25.44
C GLU A 251 -12.72 -3.52 -25.00
N GLN A 252 -11.46 -3.59 -24.56
CA GLN A 252 -10.86 -4.83 -24.07
C GLN A 252 -11.49 -5.25 -22.74
N TRP A 253 -11.74 -4.31 -21.82
CA TRP A 253 -12.44 -4.59 -20.56
C TRP A 253 -13.87 -5.09 -20.79
N VAL A 254 -14.61 -4.46 -21.71
CA VAL A 254 -15.99 -4.88 -22.05
C VAL A 254 -16.00 -6.29 -22.65
N THR A 255 -15.09 -6.56 -23.58
CA THR A 255 -14.97 -7.88 -24.22
C THR A 255 -14.60 -8.95 -23.21
N ALA A 256 -13.63 -8.65 -22.33
CA ALA A 256 -13.21 -9.54 -21.25
C ALA A 256 -14.34 -9.82 -20.25
N ALA A 257 -15.16 -8.82 -19.93
CA ALA A 257 -16.30 -8.98 -19.04
C ALA A 257 -17.32 -10.00 -19.59
N ASN A 258 -17.65 -9.90 -20.88
CA ASN A 258 -18.57 -10.83 -21.53
C ASN A 258 -18.01 -12.26 -21.52
N ARG A 259 -16.72 -12.45 -21.86
CA ARG A 259 -16.07 -13.77 -21.83
C ARG A 259 -16.05 -14.36 -20.43
N LEU A 260 -15.80 -13.54 -19.41
CA LEU A 260 -15.82 -14.00 -18.03
C LEU A 260 -17.25 -14.36 -17.60
N ASP A 261 -18.27 -13.60 -18.00
CA ASP A 261 -19.67 -13.93 -17.69
C ASP A 261 -20.07 -15.30 -18.25
N ASP A 262 -19.71 -15.57 -19.50
CA ASP A 262 -19.91 -16.88 -20.15
C ASP A 262 -19.17 -17.99 -19.38
N LYS A 263 -17.90 -17.73 -19.00
CA LYS A 263 -17.05 -18.68 -18.26
C LYS A 263 -17.59 -19.02 -16.88
N LEU A 264 -18.24 -18.06 -16.21
CA LEU A 264 -18.85 -18.24 -14.90
C LEU A 264 -20.27 -18.84 -14.98
N GLY A 265 -20.80 -19.10 -16.18
CA GLY A 265 -22.11 -19.69 -16.36
C GLY A 265 -23.25 -18.86 -15.77
N HIS A 266 -23.11 -17.53 -15.80
CA HIS A 266 -24.06 -16.57 -15.22
C HIS A 266 -24.43 -16.83 -13.74
N GLN A 267 -23.50 -17.40 -12.97
CA GLN A 267 -23.71 -17.63 -11.55
C GLN A 267 -23.99 -16.35 -10.77
N TRP A 268 -24.70 -16.50 -9.65
CA TRP A 268 -24.95 -15.38 -8.74
C TRP A 268 -23.64 -14.86 -8.15
N ARG A 269 -23.44 -13.53 -8.20
CA ARG A 269 -22.27 -12.85 -7.65
C ARG A 269 -22.73 -11.77 -6.70
N ASP A 270 -22.18 -11.73 -5.49
CA ASP A 270 -22.55 -10.71 -4.52
C ASP A 270 -21.95 -9.35 -4.93
N GLN A 271 -22.80 -8.32 -5.01
CA GLN A 271 -22.38 -6.93 -5.12
C GLN A 271 -21.98 -6.43 -3.73
N LYS A 272 -20.68 -6.20 -3.56
CA LYS A 272 -20.08 -5.57 -2.38
C LYS A 272 -20.01 -4.06 -2.54
N LYS A 273 -20.12 -3.35 -1.42
CA LYS A 273 -19.82 -1.93 -1.30
C LYS A 273 -18.35 -1.77 -0.91
N ILE A 274 -17.56 -1.21 -1.81
CA ILE A 274 -16.10 -1.19 -1.72
C ILE A 274 -15.61 0.26 -1.66
N LEU A 275 -14.82 0.58 -0.64
CA LEU A 275 -14.04 1.81 -0.60
C LEU A 275 -12.70 1.57 -1.29
N VAL A 276 -12.32 2.46 -2.20
CA VAL A 276 -10.98 2.49 -2.80
C VAL A 276 -10.35 3.83 -2.42
N HIS A 277 -9.32 3.79 -1.60
CA HIS A 277 -8.64 4.98 -1.12
C HIS A 277 -7.15 4.94 -1.50
N VAL A 278 -6.75 5.84 -2.40
CA VAL A 278 -5.39 5.91 -2.94
C VAL A 278 -4.59 6.94 -2.15
N GLY A 279 -3.97 6.49 -1.07
CA GLY A 279 -3.33 7.34 -0.08
C GLY A 279 -2.09 8.07 -0.58
N PHE A 280 -1.33 7.48 -1.51
CA PHE A 280 -0.11 8.11 -2.03
C PHE A 280 -0.40 9.34 -2.92
N LEU A 281 -1.64 9.49 -3.41
CA LEU A 281 -2.09 10.64 -4.22
C LEU A 281 -2.71 11.76 -3.37
N THR A 282 -2.79 11.62 -2.05
CA THR A 282 -3.33 12.66 -1.19
C THR A 282 -2.32 13.80 -0.99
N GLU A 283 -2.82 14.98 -0.65
CA GLU A 283 -1.98 16.15 -0.35
C GLU A 283 -1.11 15.92 0.89
N GLU A 284 -1.65 15.21 1.89
CA GLU A 284 -0.96 14.86 3.14
C GLU A 284 0.23 13.92 2.94
N SER A 285 0.23 13.16 1.84
CA SER A 285 1.38 12.36 1.40
C SER A 285 2.43 13.18 0.64
N GLY A 286 2.25 14.51 0.57
CA GLY A 286 3.14 15.48 -0.06
C GLY A 286 2.91 15.66 -1.57
N ASP A 287 1.87 15.04 -2.14
CA ASP A 287 1.55 15.02 -3.59
C ASP A 287 2.78 14.79 -4.49
N VAL A 288 3.79 14.06 -3.98
CA VAL A 288 5.14 13.97 -4.58
C VAL A 288 5.10 13.32 -5.97
N PHE A 289 4.06 12.54 -6.24
CA PHE A 289 3.94 11.72 -7.44
C PHE A 289 3.24 12.45 -8.60
N SER A 290 2.27 13.33 -8.32
CA SER A 290 1.51 14.02 -9.38
C SER A 290 2.41 14.88 -10.28
N PRO A 291 3.33 15.71 -9.74
CA PRO A 291 4.27 16.48 -10.57
C PRO A 291 5.32 15.62 -11.29
N LYS A 292 5.63 14.42 -10.75
CA LYS A 292 6.62 13.50 -11.33
C LYS A 292 6.08 12.74 -12.53
N VAL A 293 4.75 12.64 -12.72
CA VAL A 293 4.14 12.01 -13.91
C VAL A 293 4.66 12.66 -15.19
N LEU A 294 4.70 13.99 -15.22
CA LEU A 294 5.20 14.77 -16.37
C LEU A 294 6.72 14.66 -16.59
N LYS A 295 7.45 14.11 -15.62
CA LYS A 295 8.91 13.94 -15.65
C LYS A 295 9.35 12.48 -15.76
N GLY A 296 8.41 11.58 -16.10
CA GLY A 296 8.72 10.16 -16.32
C GLY A 296 8.91 9.38 -15.03
N GLY A 297 8.32 9.87 -13.92
CA GLY A 297 8.38 9.27 -12.60
C GLY A 297 7.80 7.85 -12.53
N PRO A 298 7.80 7.22 -11.34
CA PRO A 298 7.30 5.86 -11.18
C PRO A 298 5.79 5.82 -11.48
N LEU A 299 5.44 5.28 -12.64
CA LEU A 299 4.04 5.17 -13.10
C LEU A 299 3.42 3.81 -12.78
N GLY A 300 4.20 2.85 -12.25
CA GLY A 300 3.76 1.47 -12.04
C GLY A 300 2.55 1.38 -11.11
N GLU A 301 2.60 2.08 -9.98
CA GLU A 301 1.51 2.12 -9.00
C GLU A 301 0.24 2.73 -9.60
N MET A 302 0.35 3.77 -10.44
CA MET A 302 -0.80 4.38 -11.11
C MET A 302 -1.44 3.45 -12.15
N VAL A 303 -0.62 2.69 -12.90
CA VAL A 303 -1.10 1.65 -13.81
C VAL A 303 -1.93 0.63 -13.03
N GLN A 304 -1.38 0.10 -11.93
CA GLN A 304 -2.07 -0.87 -11.09
C GLN A 304 -3.37 -0.33 -10.49
N TRP A 305 -3.36 0.90 -9.95
CA TRP A 305 -4.58 1.51 -9.39
C TRP A 305 -5.67 1.75 -10.44
N ALA A 306 -5.30 2.17 -11.66
CA ALA A 306 -6.26 2.39 -12.74
C ALA A 306 -6.96 1.07 -13.12
N ASP A 307 -6.18 -0.02 -13.18
CA ASP A 307 -6.69 -1.33 -13.56
C ASP A 307 -7.50 -1.98 -12.43
N ILE A 308 -7.12 -1.80 -11.16
CA ILE A 308 -7.89 -2.25 -9.99
C ILE A 308 -9.27 -1.57 -9.96
N LEU A 309 -9.31 -0.24 -10.11
CA LEU A 309 -10.56 0.52 -10.16
C LEU A 309 -11.47 0.02 -11.28
N THR A 310 -10.89 -0.20 -12.46
CA THR A 310 -11.63 -0.67 -13.62
C THR A 310 -12.15 -2.08 -13.43
N ALA A 311 -11.32 -3.01 -12.93
CA ALA A 311 -11.72 -4.38 -12.69
C ALA A 311 -12.88 -4.47 -11.68
N LEU A 312 -12.77 -3.79 -10.53
CA LEU A 312 -13.84 -3.77 -9.52
C LEU A 312 -15.14 -3.16 -10.07
N TYR A 313 -15.03 -2.09 -10.87
CA TYR A 313 -16.18 -1.44 -11.47
C TYR A 313 -16.86 -2.31 -12.53
N VAL A 314 -16.07 -2.88 -13.46
CA VAL A 314 -16.54 -3.77 -14.52
C VAL A 314 -17.20 -5.03 -13.94
N LEU A 315 -16.66 -5.56 -12.83
CA LEU A 315 -17.26 -6.67 -12.09
C LEU A 315 -18.61 -6.34 -11.43
N GLY A 316 -19.07 -5.08 -11.46
CA GLY A 316 -20.37 -4.69 -10.94
C GLY A 316 -20.40 -4.26 -9.47
N GLN A 317 -19.24 -4.04 -8.84
CA GLN A 317 -19.14 -3.69 -7.42
C GLN A 317 -19.57 -2.23 -7.17
N ASN A 318 -20.09 -1.92 -5.99
CA ASN A 318 -20.51 -0.54 -5.66
C ASN A 318 -19.32 0.24 -5.07
N LEU A 319 -18.70 1.10 -5.88
CA LEU A 319 -17.46 1.78 -5.51
C LEU A 319 -17.71 3.15 -4.85
N LYS A 320 -16.90 3.45 -3.84
CA LYS A 320 -16.60 4.80 -3.36
C LYS A 320 -15.11 5.03 -3.51
N ILE A 321 -14.72 6.06 -4.26
CA ILE A 321 -13.33 6.36 -4.58
C ILE A 321 -12.93 7.61 -3.83
N SER A 322 -11.83 7.54 -3.08
CA SER A 322 -11.27 8.67 -2.32
C SER A 322 -9.81 8.90 -2.71
N MET A 323 -9.49 10.16 -2.97
CA MET A 323 -8.14 10.62 -3.33
C MET A 323 -7.65 11.72 -2.35
N SER A 324 -8.39 11.95 -1.26
CA SER A 324 -8.09 12.91 -0.20
C SER A 324 -8.48 12.37 1.17
N VAL A 325 -7.77 12.77 2.23
CA VAL A 325 -8.10 12.37 3.60
C VAL A 325 -9.48 12.85 4.02
N LYS A 326 -9.91 14.03 3.56
CA LYS A 326 -11.25 14.56 3.85
C LYS A 326 -12.37 13.66 3.32
N GLU A 327 -12.25 13.16 2.10
CA GLU A 327 -13.20 12.19 1.54
C GLU A 327 -13.14 10.86 2.29
N LEU A 328 -11.94 10.39 2.61
CA LEU A 328 -11.74 9.16 3.39
C LEU A 328 -12.49 9.23 4.71
N GLN A 329 -12.29 10.31 5.48
CA GLN A 329 -12.98 10.55 6.75
C GLN A 329 -14.50 10.57 6.58
N SER A 330 -14.98 11.32 5.58
CA SER A 330 -16.41 11.46 5.29
C SER A 330 -17.04 10.11 4.93
N PHE A 331 -16.37 9.28 4.13
CA PHE A 331 -16.88 7.98 3.70
C PHE A 331 -16.84 6.94 4.81
N LEU A 332 -15.79 6.92 5.62
CA LEU A 332 -15.69 6.04 6.78
C LEU A 332 -16.67 6.42 7.90
N GLY A 333 -17.15 7.67 7.91
CA GLY A 333 -18.03 8.17 8.97
C GLY A 333 -17.31 8.31 10.31
N VAL A 334 -16.01 8.61 10.28
CA VAL A 334 -15.22 8.79 11.51
C VAL A 334 -15.65 10.06 12.24
N PRO A 335 -15.67 10.05 13.58
CA PRO A 335 -15.89 11.26 14.37
C PRO A 335 -14.77 12.28 14.12
N PRO A 336 -15.03 13.59 14.29
CA PRO A 336 -14.01 14.61 14.15
C PRO A 336 -12.91 14.37 15.18
N GLY A 337 -11.64 14.44 14.79
CA GLY A 337 -10.55 14.19 15.73
C GLY A 337 -9.34 13.46 15.18
N ARG A 338 -8.55 12.89 16.09
CA ARG A 338 -7.33 12.12 15.81
C ARG A 338 -7.50 10.63 16.13
N GLY A 339 -8.72 10.12 15.96
CA GLY A 339 -9.04 8.71 16.14
C GLY A 339 -9.03 8.24 17.60
N SER A 340 -9.17 9.14 18.57
CA SER A 340 -9.22 8.74 19.98
C SER A 340 -10.51 7.98 20.32
N CYS A 341 -11.61 8.31 19.65
CA CYS A 341 -12.90 7.69 19.87
C CYS A 341 -13.21 6.60 18.82
N PRO A 342 -13.85 5.47 19.21
CA PRO A 342 -14.20 4.41 18.28
C PRO A 342 -15.39 4.77 17.39
N LEU A 343 -15.57 4.03 16.29
CA LEU A 343 -16.80 4.07 15.50
C LEU A 343 -17.98 3.49 16.30
N THR A 344 -19.10 4.20 16.32
CA THR A 344 -20.33 3.76 17.00
C THR A 344 -21.15 2.75 16.18
N GLY A 345 -20.90 2.63 14.88
CA GLY A 345 -21.60 1.73 13.97
C GLY A 345 -20.68 0.72 13.27
N PRO A 346 -21.24 -0.26 12.54
CA PRO A 346 -20.44 -1.11 11.67
C PRO A 346 -19.78 -0.29 10.57
N LEU A 347 -18.63 -0.75 10.10
CA LEU A 347 -17.96 -0.17 8.94
C LEU A 347 -18.93 -0.19 7.74
N PRO A 348 -19.10 0.93 7.00
CA PRO A 348 -20.10 1.03 5.96
C PRO A 348 -19.69 0.36 4.63
N PHE A 349 -18.61 -0.42 4.64
CA PHE A 349 -17.99 -1.04 3.48
C PHE A 349 -17.68 -2.51 3.77
N ASP A 350 -17.92 -3.36 2.78
CA ASP A 350 -17.57 -4.78 2.85
C ASP A 350 -16.07 -5.01 2.65
N LEU A 351 -15.44 -4.18 1.82
CA LEU A 351 -14.00 -4.21 1.50
C LEU A 351 -13.44 -2.80 1.38
N ILE A 352 -12.16 -2.65 1.73
CA ILE A 352 -11.39 -1.41 1.55
C ILE A 352 -10.09 -1.75 0.83
N TYR A 353 -9.88 -1.18 -0.36
CA TYR A 353 -8.59 -1.23 -1.05
C TYR A 353 -7.82 0.05 -0.76
N THR A 354 -6.58 -0.08 -0.31
CA THR A 354 -5.71 1.08 -0.04
C THR A 354 -4.23 0.75 -0.24
N ASP A 355 -3.34 1.70 -0.03
CA ASP A 355 -1.88 1.53 0.02
C ASP A 355 -1.35 1.81 1.45
N TYR A 356 -0.03 1.77 1.65
CA TYR A 356 0.57 2.08 2.96
C TYR A 356 0.27 3.49 3.48
N HIS A 357 0.21 4.47 2.58
CA HIS A 357 -0.09 5.86 2.97
C HIS A 357 -1.53 5.94 3.47
N GLY A 358 -2.47 5.33 2.75
CA GLY A 358 -3.87 5.29 3.14
C GLY A 358 -4.09 4.44 4.40
N LEU A 359 -3.33 3.38 4.61
CA LEU A 359 -3.36 2.61 5.85
C LEU A 359 -2.89 3.44 7.05
N GLN A 360 -1.85 4.26 6.87
CA GLN A 360 -1.39 5.20 7.90
C GLN A 360 -2.42 6.30 8.18
N GLN A 361 -3.06 6.86 7.15
CA GLN A 361 -4.13 7.85 7.29
C GLN A 361 -5.35 7.23 8.01
N MET A 362 -5.72 6.00 7.66
CA MET A 362 -6.76 5.25 8.36
C MET A 362 -6.38 4.98 9.82
N LYS A 363 -5.14 4.62 10.13
CA LYS A 363 -4.67 4.45 11.52
C LYS A 363 -4.84 5.74 12.34
N GLN A 364 -4.56 6.89 11.74
CA GLN A 364 -4.71 8.20 12.39
C GLN A 364 -6.17 8.57 12.66
N HIS A 365 -7.12 8.13 11.82
CA HIS A 365 -8.52 8.56 11.93
C HIS A 365 -9.47 7.52 12.52
N LEU A 366 -9.25 6.23 12.26
CA LEU A 366 -10.01 5.13 12.84
C LEU A 366 -9.49 4.75 14.23
N GLY A 367 -8.21 5.01 14.52
CA GLY A 367 -7.58 4.68 15.80
C GLY A 367 -7.85 3.25 16.24
N LEU A 368 -8.48 3.09 17.41
CA LEU A 368 -8.82 1.78 17.98
C LEU A 368 -9.75 0.95 17.05
N SER A 369 -10.62 1.60 16.27
CA SER A 369 -11.55 0.94 15.35
C SER A 369 -10.84 0.19 14.23
N LEU A 370 -9.62 0.63 13.87
CA LEU A 370 -8.84 -0.05 12.84
C LEU A 370 -8.55 -1.50 13.23
N LYS A 371 -8.25 -1.78 14.51
CA LYS A 371 -7.98 -3.15 14.98
C LYS A 371 -9.17 -4.08 14.75
N LYS A 372 -10.39 -3.57 14.94
CA LYS A 372 -11.65 -4.31 14.76
C LYS A 372 -11.98 -4.54 13.28
N HIS A 373 -11.64 -3.58 12.42
CA HIS A 373 -12.07 -3.57 11.01
C HIS A 373 -10.94 -3.89 10.00
N LYS A 374 -9.73 -4.21 10.46
CA LYS A 374 -8.59 -4.48 9.58
C LYS A 374 -8.82 -5.64 8.62
N CYS A 375 -9.70 -6.59 8.92
CA CYS A 375 -10.01 -7.74 8.06
C CYS A 375 -10.64 -7.34 6.69
N HIS A 376 -11.28 -6.16 6.61
CA HIS A 376 -11.86 -5.64 5.38
C HIS A 376 -10.81 -5.07 4.42
N ILE A 377 -9.58 -4.85 4.90
CA ILE A 377 -8.57 -4.11 4.16
C ILE A 377 -7.83 -5.03 3.18
N ARG A 378 -7.53 -4.49 2.00
CA ARG A 378 -6.60 -5.04 1.00
C ARG A 378 -5.57 -3.96 0.71
N VAL A 379 -4.29 -4.27 0.90
CA VAL A 379 -3.20 -3.30 0.86
C VAL A 379 -2.38 -3.52 -0.40
N ILE A 380 -2.42 -2.57 -1.33
CA ILE A 380 -1.61 -2.58 -2.54
C ILE A 380 -0.16 -2.31 -2.13
N ASP A 381 0.68 -3.32 -2.32
CA ASP A 381 2.09 -3.35 -1.93
C ASP A 381 2.89 -4.00 -3.04
N THR A 382 3.47 -3.17 -3.92
CA THR A 382 4.19 -3.58 -5.12
C THR A 382 5.18 -4.72 -4.89
N PHE A 383 5.98 -4.64 -3.80
CA PHE A 383 7.12 -5.55 -3.56
C PHE A 383 6.83 -6.64 -2.52
N GLY A 384 5.72 -6.53 -1.80
CA GLY A 384 5.26 -7.53 -0.84
C GLY A 384 5.86 -7.36 0.55
N THR A 385 5.20 -8.01 1.51
CA THR A 385 5.49 -7.99 2.94
C THR A 385 5.53 -9.41 3.47
N GLU A 386 6.69 -9.83 3.96
CA GLU A 386 6.85 -11.15 4.59
C GLU A 386 6.34 -11.14 6.05
N PRO A 387 5.82 -12.26 6.56
CA PRO A 387 5.23 -12.35 7.91
C PRO A 387 6.16 -11.87 9.04
N ALA A 388 7.46 -12.16 8.92
CA ALA A 388 8.49 -11.76 9.89
C ALA A 388 8.64 -10.23 10.05
N TYR A 389 8.26 -9.45 9.03
CA TYR A 389 8.27 -7.97 9.07
C TYR A 389 6.88 -7.39 9.36
N ASN A 390 5.81 -8.16 9.14
CA ASN A 390 4.43 -7.74 9.41
C ASN A 390 4.09 -7.78 10.91
N HIS A 391 4.53 -8.82 11.61
CA HIS A 391 4.24 -9.01 13.02
C HIS A 391 5.13 -8.10 13.89
N GLU A 392 4.57 -7.05 14.47
CA GLU A 392 5.31 -5.97 15.17
C GLU A 392 6.22 -6.47 16.29
N GLU A 393 5.66 -7.25 17.24
CA GLU A 393 6.43 -7.71 18.41
C GLU A 393 7.55 -8.68 17.99
N TYR A 394 7.22 -9.67 17.16
CA TYR A 394 8.18 -10.61 16.60
C TYR A 394 9.30 -9.90 15.83
N ALA A 395 8.95 -8.97 14.95
CA ALA A 395 9.90 -8.24 14.13
C ALA A 395 10.86 -7.40 14.99
N THR A 396 10.32 -6.73 16.01
CA THR A 396 11.10 -5.94 16.97
C THR A 396 12.07 -6.82 17.76
N LEU A 397 11.60 -7.96 18.27
CA LEU A 397 12.39 -8.89 19.06
C LEU A 397 13.54 -9.53 18.27
N HIS A 398 13.29 -9.86 17.00
CA HIS A 398 14.24 -10.59 16.15
C HIS A 398 15.04 -9.68 15.21
N GLY A 399 14.89 -8.36 15.31
CA GLY A 399 15.69 -7.40 14.56
C GLY A 399 15.28 -7.23 13.08
N TYR A 400 14.06 -7.62 12.69
CA TYR A 400 13.51 -7.39 11.36
C TYR A 400 13.12 -5.92 11.17
N ARG A 401 14.11 -5.08 10.88
CA ARG A 401 13.91 -3.64 10.70
C ARG A 401 13.30 -3.31 9.34
N THR A 402 12.23 -2.54 9.34
CA THR A 402 11.57 -2.05 8.13
C THR A 402 10.99 -0.65 8.32
N ASN A 403 10.83 0.07 7.21
CA ASN A 403 10.13 1.35 7.12
C ASN A 403 8.66 1.19 6.71
N TRP A 404 8.16 -0.03 6.49
CA TRP A 404 6.83 -0.25 5.89
C TRP A 404 5.99 -1.31 6.62
N GLY A 405 6.61 -2.24 7.38
CA GLY A 405 5.89 -3.32 8.07
C GLY A 405 5.22 -2.93 9.39
N TYR A 406 5.10 -3.91 10.30
CA TYR A 406 4.50 -3.79 11.64
C TYR A 406 2.98 -3.52 11.69
N TRP A 407 2.23 -4.02 10.71
CA TRP A 407 0.77 -3.79 10.65
C TRP A 407 -0.08 -4.90 11.28
N ASN A 408 0.52 -6.05 11.59
CA ASN A 408 -0.17 -7.21 12.15
C ASN A 408 -1.43 -7.59 11.34
N LEU A 409 -1.37 -7.48 10.01
CA LEU A 409 -2.42 -7.93 9.09
C LEU A 409 -2.27 -9.42 8.79
N ASN A 410 -3.33 -10.07 8.30
CA ASN A 410 -3.11 -11.35 7.64
C ASN A 410 -2.25 -11.09 6.39
N PRO A 411 -1.08 -11.75 6.20
CA PRO A 411 -0.18 -11.43 5.10
C PRO A 411 -0.80 -11.55 3.70
N ARG A 412 -1.85 -12.37 3.53
CA ARG A 412 -2.60 -12.46 2.27
C ARG A 412 -3.41 -11.19 1.94
N GLN A 413 -3.56 -10.25 2.86
CA GLN A 413 -4.20 -8.95 2.62
C GLN A 413 -3.31 -7.99 1.81
N TYR A 414 -2.00 -8.20 1.79
CA TYR A 414 -1.09 -7.47 0.91
C TYR A 414 -1.24 -7.96 -0.53
N MET A 415 -1.17 -7.04 -1.48
CA MET A 415 -1.50 -7.27 -2.88
C MET A 415 -0.37 -6.78 -3.79
N THR A 416 0.36 -7.72 -4.39
CA THR A 416 1.61 -7.46 -5.11
C THR A 416 1.43 -7.21 -6.60
N MET A 417 2.40 -6.51 -7.20
CA MET A 417 2.46 -6.23 -8.63
C MET A 417 2.78 -7.47 -9.47
N PHE A 418 3.60 -8.37 -8.93
CA PHE A 418 3.96 -9.65 -9.54
C PHE A 418 3.83 -10.77 -8.51
N PRO A 419 3.63 -12.03 -8.93
CA PRO A 419 3.49 -13.18 -8.03
C PRO A 419 4.84 -13.67 -7.48
N HIS A 420 5.59 -12.77 -6.84
CA HIS A 420 6.92 -13.05 -6.27
C HIS A 420 6.92 -13.36 -4.77
N THR A 421 5.83 -13.05 -4.05
CA THR A 421 5.71 -13.26 -2.60
C THR A 421 4.44 -14.04 -2.29
N PRO A 422 4.48 -15.39 -2.21
CA PRO A 422 3.28 -16.22 -2.02
C PRO A 422 2.62 -16.07 -0.65
N ASP A 423 3.30 -15.45 0.32
CA ASP A 423 2.68 -15.00 1.57
C ASP A 423 1.59 -13.95 1.35
N ASN A 424 1.66 -13.24 0.22
CA ASN A 424 0.75 -12.17 -0.17
C ASN A 424 -0.15 -12.62 -1.34
N SER A 425 -1.19 -11.85 -1.63
CA SER A 425 -2.02 -12.04 -2.81
C SER A 425 -1.38 -11.34 -4.02
N PHE A 426 -1.46 -11.94 -5.20
CA PHE A 426 -1.02 -11.29 -6.44
C PHE A 426 -2.20 -10.53 -7.06
N ILE A 427 -2.13 -9.19 -7.19
CA ILE A 427 -3.21 -8.42 -7.83
C ILE A 427 -2.89 -8.05 -9.28
N GLY A 428 -1.62 -7.77 -9.58
CA GLY A 428 -1.16 -7.48 -10.94
C GLY A 428 -1.70 -6.18 -11.54
N PHE A 429 -1.72 -6.16 -12.87
CA PHE A 429 -2.17 -5.08 -13.75
C PHE A 429 -2.45 -5.66 -15.15
N VAL A 430 -2.84 -4.83 -16.11
CA VAL A 430 -3.15 -5.24 -17.49
C VAL A 430 -2.16 -4.68 -18.51
N SER A 431 -1.91 -5.42 -19.58
CA SER A 431 -1.24 -4.91 -20.79
C SER A 431 -2.13 -5.10 -22.02
N GLU A 432 -1.78 -4.43 -23.12
CA GLU A 432 -2.57 -4.45 -24.36
C GLU A 432 -2.61 -5.84 -25.00
N GLU A 433 -3.82 -6.32 -25.26
CA GLU A 433 -4.07 -7.56 -25.98
C GLU A 433 -4.22 -7.31 -27.48
N PHE A 434 -3.59 -8.16 -28.28
CA PHE A 434 -3.67 -8.10 -29.75
C PHE A 434 -4.35 -9.33 -30.32
N ASN A 435 -5.20 -9.14 -31.31
CA ASN A 435 -5.79 -10.25 -32.06
C ASN A 435 -4.76 -10.91 -33.00
N LYS A 436 -5.09 -12.07 -33.57
CA LYS A 436 -4.16 -12.85 -34.42
C LYS A 436 -3.64 -12.06 -35.63
N THR A 437 -4.46 -11.20 -36.23
CA THR A 437 -4.09 -10.38 -37.40
C THR A 437 -3.14 -9.27 -36.99
N GLU A 438 -3.42 -8.57 -35.88
CA GLU A 438 -2.55 -7.54 -35.32
C GLU A 438 -1.19 -8.11 -34.93
N LYS A 439 -1.16 -9.28 -34.28
CA LYS A 439 0.09 -9.96 -33.92
C LYS A 439 0.97 -10.24 -35.15
N ARG A 440 0.37 -10.73 -36.24
CA ARG A 440 1.07 -10.96 -37.51
C ARG A 440 1.58 -9.65 -38.11
N ASN A 441 0.76 -8.61 -38.12
CA ASN A 441 1.14 -7.29 -38.64
C ASN A 441 2.30 -6.70 -37.83
N ILE A 442 2.26 -6.78 -36.50
CA ILE A 442 3.36 -6.35 -35.63
C ILE A 442 4.62 -7.13 -35.98
N GLN A 443 4.55 -8.45 -36.03
CA GLN A 443 5.70 -9.31 -36.32
C GLN A 443 6.35 -9.01 -37.68
N GLN A 444 5.56 -8.71 -38.70
CA GLN A 444 6.05 -8.39 -40.06
C GLN A 444 6.69 -7.00 -40.16
N ASN A 445 6.23 -6.04 -39.35
CA ASN A 445 6.67 -4.64 -39.41
C ASN A 445 7.80 -4.30 -38.42
N LYS A 446 8.38 -5.30 -37.73
CA LYS A 446 9.52 -5.11 -36.83
C LYS A 446 10.78 -4.68 -37.59
N VAL A 447 11.45 -3.65 -37.08
CA VAL A 447 12.78 -3.24 -37.53
C VAL A 447 13.82 -4.07 -36.80
N ASN A 448 14.48 -5.00 -37.51
CA ASN A 448 15.35 -6.00 -36.90
C ASN A 448 16.56 -5.42 -36.14
N ASN A 449 17.07 -4.26 -36.54
CA ASN A 449 18.24 -3.61 -35.94
C ASN A 449 17.87 -2.41 -35.05
N MET A 450 16.75 -2.48 -34.33
CA MET A 450 16.27 -1.38 -33.48
C MET A 450 16.11 -1.85 -32.03
N ALA A 451 16.77 -1.15 -31.11
CA ALA A 451 16.68 -1.37 -29.67
C ALA A 451 16.11 -0.13 -28.95
N VAL A 452 15.24 -0.37 -27.97
CA VAL A 452 14.69 0.68 -27.09
C VAL A 452 15.14 0.39 -25.66
N VAL A 453 15.71 1.40 -25.01
CA VAL A 453 16.24 1.29 -23.66
C VAL A 453 15.16 1.53 -22.61
N TYR A 454 15.12 0.65 -21.61
CA TYR A 454 14.31 0.80 -20.42
C TYR A 454 15.04 1.63 -19.36
N GLY A 455 14.91 2.95 -19.46
CA GLY A 455 15.44 3.89 -18.47
C GLY A 455 15.06 5.32 -18.81
N LYS A 456 14.17 5.93 -18.02
CA LYS A 456 13.57 7.25 -18.30
C LYS A 456 14.34 8.43 -17.70
N GLU A 457 15.33 8.15 -16.84
CA GLU A 457 16.17 9.16 -16.20
C GLU A 457 17.63 8.98 -16.61
N ALA A 458 18.36 10.08 -16.83
CA ALA A 458 19.77 10.05 -17.24
C ALA A 458 20.67 9.31 -16.24
N SER A 459 20.34 9.36 -14.94
CA SER A 459 21.04 8.62 -13.88
C SER A 459 21.08 7.10 -14.12
N MET A 460 20.08 6.53 -14.80
CA MET A 460 19.98 5.11 -15.10
C MET A 460 20.96 4.67 -16.20
N TRP A 461 21.48 5.61 -16.98
CA TRP A 461 22.39 5.37 -18.11
C TRP A 461 23.87 5.47 -17.70
N LYS A 462 24.16 5.99 -16.51
CA LYS A 462 25.53 6.20 -16.03
C LYS A 462 26.26 4.86 -15.84
N GLY A 463 27.46 4.74 -16.41
CA GLY A 463 28.31 3.55 -16.25
C GLY A 463 27.85 2.35 -17.09
N LYS A 464 27.12 2.61 -18.18
CA LYS A 464 26.54 1.60 -19.09
C LYS A 464 27.17 1.62 -20.49
N GLU A 465 28.22 2.43 -20.67
CA GLU A 465 28.83 2.74 -21.97
C GLU A 465 29.41 1.49 -22.64
N SER A 466 30.07 0.61 -21.87
CA SER A 466 30.79 -0.55 -22.39
C SER A 466 29.91 -1.52 -23.19
N PHE A 467 28.79 -1.97 -22.63
CA PHE A 467 27.88 -2.88 -23.33
C PHE A 467 27.01 -2.14 -24.35
N MET A 468 26.76 -0.83 -24.17
CA MET A 468 26.05 -0.02 -25.15
C MET A 468 26.83 0.16 -26.44
N GLU A 469 28.15 0.33 -26.37
CA GLU A 469 29.01 0.35 -27.55
C GLU A 469 28.91 -0.98 -28.33
N ILE A 470 28.90 -2.11 -27.63
CA ILE A 470 28.69 -3.43 -28.25
C ILE A 470 27.33 -3.48 -28.94
N LEU A 471 26.26 -3.07 -28.24
CA LEU A 471 24.90 -3.04 -28.80
C LEU A 471 24.82 -2.16 -30.05
N HIS A 472 25.44 -0.98 -30.03
CA HIS A 472 25.40 0.00 -31.11
C HIS A 472 26.03 -0.52 -32.42
N ARG A 473 26.97 -1.48 -32.34
CA ARG A 473 27.53 -2.15 -33.53
C ARG A 473 26.49 -2.94 -34.34
N TYR A 474 25.40 -3.35 -33.71
CA TYR A 474 24.37 -4.20 -34.32
C TYR A 474 23.02 -3.50 -34.48
N MET A 475 22.69 -2.55 -33.59
CA MET A 475 21.37 -1.93 -33.52
C MET A 475 21.44 -0.41 -33.32
N GLU A 476 20.46 0.30 -33.89
CA GLU A 476 20.15 1.68 -33.50
C GLU A 476 19.57 1.69 -32.09
N VAL A 477 20.09 2.57 -31.23
CA VAL A 477 19.70 2.66 -29.82
C VAL A 477 18.76 3.85 -29.62
N HIS A 478 17.56 3.57 -29.13
CA HIS A 478 16.52 4.55 -28.87
C HIS A 478 16.29 4.69 -27.35
N GLY A 479 16.01 5.90 -26.89
CA GLY A 479 15.69 6.20 -25.49
C GLY A 479 14.45 7.07 -25.35
N THR A 480 13.81 7.03 -24.18
CA THR A 480 12.69 7.92 -23.81
C THR A 480 13.03 8.66 -22.52
N VAL A 481 14.15 9.38 -22.54
CA VAL A 481 14.74 10.01 -21.36
C VAL A 481 14.19 11.42 -21.20
N TYR A 482 13.75 11.76 -20.00
CA TYR A 482 13.34 13.12 -19.66
C TYR A 482 14.52 14.10 -19.75
N TYR A 483 14.26 15.27 -20.32
CA TYR A 483 15.19 16.40 -20.29
C TYR A 483 14.42 17.71 -20.24
N GLU A 484 15.00 18.72 -19.60
CA GLU A 484 14.50 20.08 -19.68
C GLU A 484 14.98 20.69 -21.01
N THR A 485 14.13 21.43 -21.71
CA THR A 485 14.38 21.94 -23.07
C THR A 485 15.68 22.73 -23.23
N GLN A 486 16.30 23.20 -22.13
CA GLN A 486 17.55 23.96 -22.12
C GLN A 486 18.81 23.12 -21.85
N ARG A 487 18.69 21.83 -21.52
CA ARG A 487 19.83 20.95 -21.24
C ARG A 487 19.62 19.58 -21.90
N PRO A 488 20.38 19.22 -22.95
CA PRO A 488 20.27 17.88 -23.51
C PRO A 488 20.60 16.83 -22.45
N PRO A 489 19.93 15.67 -22.45
CA PRO A 489 20.15 14.64 -21.44
C PRO A 489 21.55 14.05 -21.55
N GLU A 490 22.14 13.68 -20.41
CA GLU A 490 23.40 12.95 -20.33
C GLU A 490 23.21 11.50 -20.79
N VAL A 491 23.09 11.30 -22.10
CA VAL A 491 23.07 9.99 -22.77
C VAL A 491 24.10 9.98 -23.90
N PRO A 492 24.65 8.80 -24.28
CA PRO A 492 25.63 8.71 -25.36
C PRO A 492 25.14 9.31 -26.68
N ALA A 493 26.03 9.96 -27.42
CA ALA A 493 25.67 10.76 -28.61
C ALA A 493 24.98 9.97 -29.74
N PHE A 494 25.22 8.65 -29.82
CA PHE A 494 24.57 7.78 -30.79
C PHE A 494 23.13 7.40 -30.43
N VAL A 495 22.64 7.77 -29.25
CA VAL A 495 21.29 7.45 -28.78
C VAL A 495 20.27 8.40 -29.41
N LYS A 496 19.29 7.84 -30.12
CA LYS A 496 18.12 8.58 -30.61
C LYS A 496 17.11 8.74 -29.47
N ASN A 497 17.21 9.85 -28.72
CA ASN A 497 16.28 10.14 -27.64
C ASN A 497 14.97 10.75 -28.17
N HIS A 498 13.83 10.19 -27.77
CA HIS A 498 12.49 10.64 -28.14
C HIS A 498 11.84 11.54 -27.08
N GLY A 499 12.54 11.79 -25.97
CA GLY A 499 11.92 12.43 -24.81
C GLY A 499 10.90 11.51 -24.14
N LEU A 500 10.08 12.09 -23.24
CA LEU A 500 8.97 11.33 -22.66
C LEU A 500 7.84 11.22 -23.67
N LEU A 501 7.47 9.98 -23.97
CA LEU A 501 6.38 9.68 -24.89
C LEU A 501 5.08 9.41 -24.13
N PRO A 502 3.93 9.90 -24.62
CA PRO A 502 2.62 9.39 -24.22
C PRO A 502 2.52 7.88 -24.47
N GLN A 503 1.62 7.20 -23.74
CA GLN A 503 1.49 5.73 -23.80
C GLN A 503 1.32 5.19 -25.22
N HIS A 504 0.47 5.83 -26.04
CA HIS A 504 0.21 5.38 -27.40
C HIS A 504 1.44 5.50 -28.33
N GLU A 505 2.25 6.56 -28.16
CA GLU A 505 3.48 6.76 -28.93
C GLU A 505 4.57 5.78 -28.49
N LEU A 506 4.67 5.50 -27.18
CA LEU A 506 5.55 4.47 -26.64
C LEU A 506 5.20 3.09 -27.22
N GLN A 507 3.92 2.73 -27.27
CA GLN A 507 3.46 1.49 -27.91
C GLN A 507 3.85 1.45 -29.39
N GLN A 508 3.66 2.53 -30.15
CA GLN A 508 4.07 2.59 -31.55
C GLN A 508 5.59 2.40 -31.72
N LEU A 509 6.40 2.97 -30.83
CA LEU A 509 7.84 2.75 -30.80
C LEU A 509 8.18 1.28 -30.53
N LEU A 510 7.54 0.67 -29.53
CA LEU A 510 7.73 -0.73 -29.18
C LEU A 510 7.28 -1.68 -30.30
N ARG A 511 6.19 -1.39 -31.02
CA ARG A 511 5.73 -2.19 -32.17
C ARG A 511 6.79 -2.25 -33.29
N LYS A 512 7.62 -1.23 -33.43
CA LYS A 512 8.73 -1.22 -34.39
C LYS A 512 10.00 -1.88 -33.85
N ALA A 513 10.32 -1.69 -32.57
CA ALA A 513 11.57 -2.15 -31.99
C ALA A 513 11.69 -3.68 -31.92
N LYS A 514 12.88 -4.21 -32.22
CA LYS A 514 13.21 -5.63 -32.05
C LYS A 514 13.51 -5.97 -30.60
N LEU A 515 14.29 -5.11 -29.96
CA LEU A 515 14.87 -5.32 -28.64
C LEU A 515 14.37 -4.25 -27.68
N PHE A 516 13.96 -4.68 -26.49
CA PHE A 516 13.79 -3.81 -25.33
C PHE A 516 14.87 -4.18 -24.32
N ILE A 517 15.73 -3.24 -23.94
CA ILE A 517 16.90 -3.54 -23.11
C ILE A 517 16.81 -2.87 -21.74
N GLY A 518 16.85 -3.69 -20.69
CA GLY A 518 16.91 -3.28 -19.30
C GLY A 518 18.34 -3.00 -18.84
N PHE A 519 18.55 -1.96 -18.03
CA PHE A 519 19.86 -1.56 -17.49
C PHE A 519 20.10 -1.97 -16.03
N GLY A 520 19.16 -2.72 -15.44
CA GLY A 520 19.20 -3.18 -14.05
C GLY A 520 18.31 -2.38 -13.10
N PHE A 521 17.79 -1.23 -13.53
CA PHE A 521 16.79 -0.44 -12.82
C PHE A 521 15.88 0.28 -13.83
N PRO A 522 14.56 0.44 -13.59
CA PRO A 522 13.79 0.01 -12.41
C PRO A 522 13.63 -1.51 -12.30
N TYR A 523 13.46 -2.00 -11.07
CA TYR A 523 13.11 -3.41 -10.80
C TYR A 523 11.62 -3.64 -11.02
N GLU A 524 11.27 -4.81 -11.58
CA GLU A 524 9.90 -5.34 -11.59
C GLU A 524 8.83 -4.28 -11.95
N GLY A 525 9.08 -3.53 -13.03
CA GLY A 525 8.12 -2.56 -13.56
C GLY A 525 7.26 -3.16 -14.67
N PRO A 526 6.18 -2.47 -15.10
CA PRO A 526 5.27 -2.99 -16.13
C PRO A 526 5.86 -2.95 -17.55
N ALA A 527 6.80 -2.04 -17.82
CA ALA A 527 7.27 -1.76 -19.18
C ALA A 527 7.87 -2.97 -19.92
N PRO A 528 8.63 -3.89 -19.29
CA PRO A 528 9.06 -5.12 -19.95
C PRO A 528 7.91 -6.00 -20.44
N LEU A 529 6.82 -6.13 -19.69
CA LEU A 529 5.64 -6.86 -20.16
C LEU A 529 4.93 -6.14 -21.31
N GLU A 530 4.86 -4.81 -21.29
CA GLU A 530 4.33 -4.03 -22.42
C GLU A 530 5.18 -4.23 -23.69
N ALA A 531 6.51 -4.29 -23.55
CA ALA A 531 7.42 -4.53 -24.67
C ALA A 531 7.27 -5.95 -25.25
N ILE A 532 7.19 -6.97 -24.39
CA ILE A 532 6.99 -8.37 -24.81
C ILE A 532 5.61 -8.53 -25.47
N ALA A 533 4.57 -7.89 -24.92
CA ALA A 533 3.23 -7.85 -25.50
C ALA A 533 3.21 -7.20 -26.89
N ASN A 534 4.12 -6.28 -27.17
CA ASN A 534 4.33 -5.67 -28.48
C ASN A 534 5.37 -6.41 -29.35
N GLY A 535 5.82 -7.60 -28.96
CA GLY A 535 6.72 -8.46 -29.75
C GLY A 535 8.19 -8.06 -29.72
N CYS A 536 8.63 -7.33 -28.70
CA CYS A 536 10.07 -7.14 -28.44
C CYS A 536 10.63 -8.37 -27.71
N ILE A 537 11.90 -8.67 -27.95
CA ILE A 537 12.69 -9.49 -27.02
C ILE A 537 13.16 -8.56 -25.88
N PHE A 538 12.96 -8.97 -24.64
CA PHE A 538 13.46 -8.27 -23.46
C PHE A 538 14.82 -8.83 -23.02
N LEU A 539 15.86 -8.01 -23.12
CA LEU A 539 17.19 -8.33 -22.62
C LEU A 539 17.39 -7.64 -21.27
N GLN A 540 17.79 -8.39 -20.26
CA GLN A 540 17.97 -7.90 -18.90
C GLN A 540 19.26 -8.40 -18.27
N PRO A 541 19.82 -7.65 -17.31
CA PRO A 541 21.01 -8.10 -16.59
C PRO A 541 20.67 -9.20 -15.57
N ARG A 542 21.60 -10.14 -15.45
CA ARG A 542 21.72 -11.06 -14.31
C ARG A 542 22.38 -10.33 -13.14
N PHE A 543 21.90 -10.57 -11.92
CA PHE A 543 22.51 -10.05 -10.70
C PHE A 543 23.22 -11.17 -9.96
N GLN A 544 24.54 -11.02 -9.79
CA GLN A 544 25.35 -11.92 -9.02
C GLN A 544 26.36 -11.11 -8.17
N PRO A 545 26.20 -11.05 -6.84
CA PRO A 545 25.14 -11.66 -6.04
C PRO A 545 23.74 -11.08 -6.35
N PRO A 546 22.64 -11.79 -6.00
CA PRO A 546 21.30 -11.25 -6.15
C PRO A 546 21.12 -10.01 -5.27
N HIS A 547 20.25 -9.08 -5.70
CA HIS A 547 19.94 -7.89 -4.93
C HIS A 547 18.88 -8.16 -3.87
N SER A 548 19.04 -7.62 -2.67
CA SER A 548 18.09 -7.74 -1.57
C SER A 548 18.18 -6.53 -0.63
N SER A 549 17.36 -6.52 0.41
CA SER A 549 17.37 -5.47 1.44
C SER A 549 18.70 -5.37 2.21
N LEU A 550 19.56 -6.39 2.12
CA LEU A 550 20.85 -6.46 2.80
C LEU A 550 21.98 -5.78 2.01
N ASN A 551 21.93 -5.82 0.68
CA ASN A 551 23.06 -5.40 -0.17
C ASN A 551 22.73 -4.33 -1.21
N ASN A 552 21.47 -3.88 -1.29
CA ASN A 552 21.05 -2.88 -2.28
C ASN A 552 20.25 -1.74 -1.64
N ASP A 553 20.64 -0.50 -1.93
CA ASP A 553 20.03 0.70 -1.33
C ASP A 553 18.54 0.83 -1.64
N PHE A 554 18.08 0.40 -2.82
CA PHE A 554 16.67 0.47 -3.19
C PHE A 554 15.79 -0.46 -2.35
N PHE A 555 16.30 -1.65 -2.02
CA PHE A 555 15.58 -2.63 -1.23
C PHE A 555 15.73 -2.41 0.28
N ARG A 556 16.66 -1.55 0.71
CA ARG A 556 16.89 -1.26 2.14
C ARG A 556 15.60 -0.77 2.81
N GLY A 557 15.25 -1.40 3.93
CA GLY A 557 14.07 -1.06 4.72
C GLY A 557 12.74 -1.59 4.17
N LYS A 558 12.70 -2.21 2.98
CA LYS A 558 11.51 -2.93 2.50
C LYS A 558 11.23 -4.16 3.39
N PRO A 559 9.95 -4.51 3.62
CA PRO A 559 9.55 -5.51 4.61
C PRO A 559 9.66 -6.95 4.05
N THR A 560 10.80 -7.30 3.45
CA THR A 560 11.04 -8.60 2.81
C THR A 560 12.54 -8.93 2.77
N THR A 561 12.85 -10.21 2.91
CA THR A 561 14.19 -10.78 2.68
C THR A 561 14.41 -11.26 1.24
N ARG A 562 13.38 -11.18 0.39
CA ARG A 562 13.41 -11.70 -0.98
C ARG A 562 14.62 -11.21 -1.78
N GLU A 563 15.26 -12.16 -2.44
CA GLU A 563 16.39 -11.94 -3.33
C GLU A 563 15.94 -11.84 -4.79
N VAL A 564 16.53 -10.89 -5.51
CA VAL A 564 16.23 -10.55 -6.90
C VAL A 564 17.44 -10.88 -7.76
N PHE A 565 17.33 -11.90 -8.61
CA PHE A 565 18.43 -12.44 -9.43
C PHE A 565 18.55 -11.80 -10.82
N SER A 566 17.58 -10.99 -11.23
CA SER A 566 17.56 -10.26 -12.49
C SER A 566 16.67 -9.03 -12.36
N GLN A 567 16.74 -8.10 -13.32
CA GLN A 567 15.93 -6.87 -13.27
C GLN A 567 14.43 -7.14 -13.16
N HIS A 568 13.95 -8.23 -13.77
CA HIS A 568 12.55 -8.62 -13.76
C HIS A 568 12.41 -10.15 -13.60
N PRO A 569 12.46 -10.69 -12.36
CA PRO A 569 12.43 -12.13 -12.09
C PRO A 569 11.18 -12.84 -12.62
N TYR A 570 10.02 -12.16 -12.63
CA TYR A 570 8.82 -12.73 -13.23
C TYR A 570 8.99 -13.01 -14.74
N ALA A 571 9.59 -12.07 -15.49
CA ALA A 571 9.78 -12.21 -16.93
C ALA A 571 10.82 -13.30 -17.21
N GLU A 572 11.87 -13.39 -16.40
CA GLU A 572 12.84 -14.49 -16.47
C GLU A 572 12.18 -15.86 -16.30
N ARG A 573 11.34 -15.99 -15.26
CA ARG A 573 10.84 -17.29 -14.80
C ARG A 573 9.58 -17.76 -15.54
N TYR A 574 8.61 -16.89 -15.75
CA TYR A 574 7.29 -17.25 -16.27
C TYR A 574 7.14 -16.98 -17.77
N ILE A 575 8.09 -16.26 -18.39
CA ILE A 575 8.13 -16.02 -19.83
C ILE A 575 9.37 -16.70 -20.42
N GLY A 576 10.56 -16.32 -19.96
CA GLY A 576 11.82 -16.93 -20.39
C GLY A 576 12.10 -16.78 -21.90
N ARG A 577 13.03 -17.58 -22.41
CA ARG A 577 13.40 -17.59 -23.82
C ARG A 577 12.25 -18.12 -24.69
N PRO A 578 12.07 -17.61 -25.93
CA PRO A 578 12.92 -16.64 -26.62
C PRO A 578 12.60 -15.16 -26.31
N HIS A 579 11.51 -14.87 -25.61
CA HIS A 579 11.04 -13.50 -25.37
C HIS A 579 11.86 -12.74 -24.33
N VAL A 580 12.50 -13.45 -23.40
CA VAL A 580 13.31 -12.88 -22.32
C VAL A 580 14.68 -13.54 -22.30
N MET A 581 15.73 -12.73 -22.30
CA MET A 581 17.11 -13.18 -22.17
C MET A 581 17.75 -12.48 -20.97
N THR A 582 18.18 -13.27 -19.99
CA THR A 582 18.93 -12.79 -18.82
C THR A 582 20.41 -13.11 -19.01
N VAL A 583 21.27 -12.09 -19.05
CA VAL A 583 22.72 -12.25 -19.29
C VAL A 583 23.56 -11.40 -18.35
N ASP A 584 24.80 -11.80 -18.10
CA ASP A 584 25.74 -10.94 -17.37
C ASP A 584 26.27 -9.83 -18.28
N TYR A 585 25.92 -8.59 -17.98
CA TYR A 585 26.34 -7.43 -18.78
C TYR A 585 27.83 -7.09 -18.60
N ASN A 586 28.46 -7.60 -17.53
CA ASN A 586 29.91 -7.44 -17.34
C ASN A 586 30.71 -8.40 -18.21
N ASN A 587 30.08 -9.45 -18.74
CA ASN A 587 30.69 -10.40 -19.66
C ASN A 587 30.42 -9.97 -21.11
N SER A 588 31.34 -9.19 -21.69
CA SER A 588 31.22 -8.69 -23.06
C SER A 588 31.02 -9.79 -24.12
N PHE A 589 31.57 -10.99 -23.90
CA PHE A 589 31.39 -12.12 -24.82
C PHE A 589 29.97 -12.70 -24.73
N GLU A 590 29.45 -12.91 -23.52
CA GLU A 590 28.07 -13.35 -23.30
C GLU A 590 27.08 -12.33 -23.88
N PHE A 591 27.31 -11.04 -23.63
CA PHE A 591 26.46 -9.97 -24.15
C PHE A 591 26.49 -9.89 -25.69
N ASP A 592 27.67 -9.89 -26.32
CA ASP A 592 27.80 -9.87 -27.79
C ASP A 592 27.15 -11.10 -28.43
N SER A 593 27.32 -12.28 -27.83
CA SER A 593 26.67 -13.52 -28.27
C SER A 593 25.15 -13.43 -28.17
N ALA A 594 24.63 -12.87 -27.07
CA ALA A 594 23.21 -12.65 -26.87
C ALA A 594 22.61 -11.72 -27.93
N ILE A 595 23.27 -10.61 -28.27
CA ILE A 595 22.80 -9.71 -29.34
C ILE A 595 22.75 -10.44 -30.69
N LYS A 596 23.78 -11.22 -31.03
CA LYS A 596 23.80 -12.04 -32.26
C LYS A 596 22.65 -13.06 -32.31
N GLU A 597 22.33 -13.67 -31.17
CA GLU A 597 21.19 -14.57 -31.04
C GLU A 597 19.88 -13.81 -31.28
N ILE A 598 19.66 -12.68 -30.59
CA ILE A 598 18.47 -11.82 -30.72
C ILE A 598 18.21 -11.39 -32.17
N MET A 599 19.27 -11.03 -32.90
CA MET A 599 19.18 -10.64 -34.31
C MET A 599 18.62 -11.75 -35.21
N ARG A 600 18.87 -13.02 -34.87
CA ARG A 600 18.41 -14.21 -35.62
C ARG A 600 17.05 -14.72 -35.15
N THR A 601 16.72 -14.49 -33.88
CA THR A 601 15.49 -14.98 -33.25
C THR A 601 14.26 -14.24 -33.76
N LYS A 602 13.21 -14.96 -34.14
CA LYS A 602 11.88 -14.40 -34.41
C LYS A 602 10.97 -14.70 -33.23
N VAL A 603 10.31 -13.68 -32.71
CA VAL A 603 9.31 -13.82 -31.65
C VAL A 603 7.96 -13.34 -32.14
N GLU A 604 6.90 -13.90 -31.58
CA GLU A 604 5.55 -13.37 -31.72
C GLU A 604 5.18 -12.52 -30.48
N PRO A 605 4.32 -11.51 -30.62
CA PRO A 605 3.81 -10.76 -29.47
C PRO A 605 3.11 -11.68 -28.46
N TYR A 606 3.57 -11.62 -27.20
CA TYR A 606 3.15 -12.54 -26.15
C TYR A 606 2.77 -11.78 -24.88
N LEU A 607 1.66 -12.18 -24.27
CA LEU A 607 1.18 -11.63 -23.01
C LEU A 607 0.64 -12.80 -22.18
N PRO A 608 1.19 -13.06 -20.97
CA PRO A 608 0.64 -14.07 -20.08
C PRO A 608 -0.81 -13.74 -19.71
N TYR A 609 -1.66 -14.76 -19.63
CA TYR A 609 -3.10 -14.61 -19.40
C TYR A 609 -3.42 -13.77 -18.16
N GLU A 610 -2.69 -13.92 -17.05
CA GLU A 610 -2.90 -13.15 -15.83
C GLU A 610 -2.68 -11.62 -15.94
N TYR A 611 -2.08 -11.16 -17.04
CA TYR A 611 -1.91 -9.73 -17.37
C TYR A 611 -2.84 -9.26 -18.51
N THR A 612 -3.83 -10.07 -18.89
CA THR A 612 -4.93 -9.69 -19.79
C THR A 612 -6.07 -9.05 -19.00
N CYS A 613 -6.99 -8.34 -19.68
CA CYS A 613 -8.21 -7.84 -19.05
C CYS A 613 -9.01 -8.99 -18.42
N GLU A 614 -9.18 -10.10 -19.15
CA GLU A 614 -9.94 -11.27 -18.69
C GLU A 614 -9.28 -11.95 -17.49
N GLY A 615 -7.97 -12.16 -17.54
CA GLY A 615 -7.23 -12.76 -16.44
C GLY A 615 -7.25 -11.91 -15.18
N MET A 616 -7.18 -10.57 -15.30
CA MET A 616 -7.35 -9.70 -14.13
C MET A 616 -8.78 -9.73 -13.60
N LEU A 617 -9.82 -9.68 -14.45
CA LEU A 617 -11.21 -9.78 -14.02
C LEU A 617 -11.46 -11.10 -13.27
N GLU A 618 -10.97 -12.23 -13.79
CA GLU A 618 -11.09 -13.55 -13.18
C GLU A 618 -10.46 -13.59 -11.78
N ARG A 619 -9.25 -13.07 -11.66
CA ARG A 619 -8.50 -13.03 -10.39
C ARG A 619 -9.17 -12.13 -9.36
N VAL A 620 -9.55 -10.91 -9.74
CA VAL A 620 -10.22 -9.96 -8.85
C VAL A 620 -11.60 -10.47 -8.46
N HIS A 621 -12.33 -11.11 -9.40
CA HIS A 621 -13.60 -11.77 -9.12
C HIS A 621 -13.45 -12.80 -8.00
N ALA A 622 -12.50 -13.73 -8.14
CA ALA A 622 -12.26 -14.78 -7.16
C ALA A 622 -11.91 -14.20 -5.77
N TYR A 623 -11.06 -13.18 -5.71
CA TYR A 623 -10.74 -12.52 -4.43
C TYR A 623 -11.95 -11.83 -3.81
N VAL A 624 -12.73 -11.08 -4.59
CA VAL A 624 -13.90 -10.38 -4.07
C VAL A 624 -14.95 -11.37 -3.56
N GLN A 625 -15.18 -12.49 -4.24
CA GLN A 625 -16.21 -13.44 -3.81
C GLN A 625 -15.76 -14.35 -2.67
N ASN A 626 -14.50 -14.80 -2.68
CA ASN A 626 -14.08 -15.93 -1.84
C ASN A 626 -13.04 -15.60 -0.77
N GLN A 627 -12.25 -14.53 -0.93
CA GLN A 627 -11.20 -14.18 0.03
C GLN A 627 -11.78 -13.38 1.20
N ASP A 628 -12.20 -14.08 2.26
CA ASP A 628 -12.74 -13.48 3.49
C ASP A 628 -11.77 -13.64 4.67
N PHE A 629 -11.50 -12.54 5.36
CA PHE A 629 -10.68 -12.49 6.58
C PHE A 629 -11.48 -12.02 7.80
N CYS A 630 -12.76 -11.70 7.62
CA CYS A 630 -13.66 -11.23 8.67
C CYS A 630 -14.54 -12.35 9.24
N ALA A 631 -14.66 -13.46 8.51
CA ALA A 631 -15.29 -14.67 9.05
C ALA A 631 -14.52 -15.14 10.30
N PRO A 632 -15.22 -15.53 11.37
CA PRO A 632 -14.58 -16.12 12.54
C PRO A 632 -13.83 -17.38 12.11
N GLU A 633 -12.58 -17.50 12.52
CA GLU A 633 -11.82 -18.72 12.30
C GLU A 633 -12.39 -19.81 13.21
N ASP A 634 -13.12 -20.76 12.63
CA ASP A 634 -13.55 -21.94 13.39
C ASP A 634 -12.30 -22.67 13.92
N PRO A 635 -12.21 -22.95 15.24
CA PRO A 635 -11.10 -23.73 15.77
C PRO A 635 -11.12 -25.09 15.10
N VAL A 636 -10.04 -25.41 14.36
CA VAL A 636 -9.90 -26.71 13.70
C VAL A 636 -9.63 -27.76 14.78
N ILE A 637 -10.70 -28.36 15.29
CA ILE A 637 -10.61 -29.44 16.29
C ILE A 637 -10.31 -30.75 15.54
N PHE A 638 -9.03 -31.06 15.37
CA PHE A 638 -8.55 -32.28 14.72
C PHE A 638 -9.00 -33.56 15.43
N THR A 639 -9.27 -33.51 16.74
CA THR A 639 -9.75 -34.67 17.52
C THR A 639 -11.12 -35.20 17.08
N ASN A 640 -11.93 -34.39 16.38
CA ASN A 640 -13.22 -34.80 15.83
C ASN A 640 -13.14 -35.26 14.35
N LEU A 641 -12.02 -35.03 13.67
CA LEU A 641 -11.82 -35.37 12.25
C LEU A 641 -11.23 -36.78 12.08
N SER A 642 -10.40 -37.24 13.02
CA SER A 642 -9.92 -38.62 13.08
C SER A 642 -10.92 -39.51 13.83
N ARG A 643 -11.99 -39.96 13.15
CA ARG A 643 -12.94 -40.93 13.73
C ARG A 643 -12.43 -42.36 13.57
N ILE A 644 -12.55 -43.16 14.63
CA ILE A 644 -12.45 -44.62 14.55
C ILE A 644 -13.76 -45.11 13.91
N VAL A 645 -13.70 -45.55 12.65
CA VAL A 645 -14.85 -46.12 11.95
C VAL A 645 -14.82 -47.65 12.11
N TYR A 646 -15.90 -48.22 12.63
CA TYR A 646 -16.07 -49.67 12.75
C TYR A 646 -16.80 -50.20 11.52
N GLY A 647 -16.09 -50.88 10.61
CA GLY A 647 -16.66 -51.54 9.45
C GLY A 647 -15.97 -52.88 9.19
N GLY A 648 -16.75 -53.98 9.15
CA GLY A 648 -16.25 -55.29 8.70
C GLY A 648 -15.16 -55.94 9.56
N GLY A 649 -15.23 -55.82 10.89
CA GLY A 649 -14.36 -56.57 11.81
C GLY A 649 -12.90 -56.09 11.93
N SER A 650 -12.52 -54.97 11.29
CA SER A 650 -11.19 -54.35 11.44
C SER A 650 -11.29 -52.89 11.86
N ARG A 651 -10.33 -52.43 12.69
CA ARG A 651 -10.20 -51.02 13.13
C ARG A 651 -9.44 -50.24 12.06
N PHE A 652 -10.04 -49.21 11.49
CA PHE A 652 -9.33 -48.24 10.64
C PHE A 652 -9.32 -46.87 11.31
N ILE A 653 -8.15 -46.25 11.36
CA ILE A 653 -7.99 -44.83 11.72
C ILE A 653 -8.12 -44.05 10.41
N GLU A 654 -9.06 -43.11 10.32
CA GLU A 654 -9.09 -42.17 9.20
C GLU A 654 -7.88 -41.23 9.30
N THR A 655 -6.92 -41.40 8.39
CA THR A 655 -5.76 -40.52 8.26
C THR A 655 -6.16 -39.25 7.51
N LEU A 656 -5.88 -38.07 8.08
CA LEU A 656 -6.19 -36.78 7.46
C LEU A 656 -5.45 -36.54 6.15
N PHE A 657 -4.26 -37.13 6.04
CA PHE A 657 -3.37 -37.00 4.89
C PHE A 657 -3.17 -38.35 4.23
N VAL A 658 -3.21 -38.37 2.91
CA VAL A 658 -2.97 -39.57 2.09
C VAL A 658 -1.88 -39.28 1.06
N PRO A 659 -1.00 -40.24 0.74
CA PRO A 659 0.03 -40.04 -0.27
C PRO A 659 -0.60 -39.90 -1.65
N LEU A 660 -0.11 -38.92 -2.42
CA LEU A 660 -0.49 -38.78 -3.82
C LEU A 660 0.26 -39.82 -4.66
N PRO A 661 -0.42 -40.59 -5.54
CA PRO A 661 0.25 -41.56 -6.41
C PRO A 661 1.38 -40.92 -7.22
N ASN A 662 2.54 -41.59 -7.28
CA ASN A 662 3.73 -41.13 -8.00
C ASN A 662 4.30 -39.77 -7.53
N SER A 663 4.05 -39.37 -6.28
CA SER A 663 4.61 -38.16 -5.68
C SER A 663 5.02 -38.41 -4.23
N THR A 664 6.00 -37.65 -3.74
CA THR A 664 6.36 -37.58 -2.33
C THR A 664 5.44 -36.64 -1.53
N SER A 665 4.46 -36.02 -2.20
CA SER A 665 3.49 -35.13 -1.57
C SER A 665 2.30 -35.87 -0.98
N LEU A 666 1.74 -35.29 0.08
CA LEU A 666 0.47 -35.75 0.67
C LEU A 666 -0.66 -34.82 0.26
N THR A 667 -1.86 -35.36 0.11
CA THR A 667 -3.09 -34.58 -0.08
C THR A 667 -4.01 -34.74 1.11
N TRP A 668 -4.97 -33.82 1.23
CA TRP A 668 -6.10 -34.02 2.14
C TRP A 668 -6.90 -35.26 1.71
N ALA A 669 -7.28 -36.10 2.67
CA ALA A 669 -8.02 -37.32 2.41
C ALA A 669 -9.46 -37.02 1.95
N SER A 670 -9.89 -37.59 0.82
CA SER A 670 -11.20 -37.32 0.23
C SER A 670 -12.38 -37.86 1.04
N ASN A 671 -12.15 -38.86 1.89
CA ASN A 671 -13.14 -39.41 2.83
C ASN A 671 -13.34 -38.53 4.07
N VAL A 672 -12.43 -37.60 4.36
CA VAL A 672 -12.54 -36.68 5.49
C VAL A 672 -13.21 -35.39 5.03
N ARG A 673 -14.36 -35.06 5.62
CA ARG A 673 -15.10 -33.83 5.29
C ARG A 673 -14.24 -32.59 5.58
N ALA A 674 -13.83 -31.90 4.53
CA ALA A 674 -13.09 -30.65 4.62
C ALA A 674 -14.02 -29.48 5.05
N PRO A 675 -13.54 -28.53 5.89
CA PRO A 675 -14.24 -27.28 6.13
C PRO A 675 -14.35 -26.47 4.84
N THR A 676 -15.41 -25.65 4.76
CA THR A 676 -15.61 -24.72 3.64
C THR A 676 -14.65 -23.55 3.77
N VAL A 677 -13.53 -23.61 3.04
CA VAL A 677 -12.44 -22.63 3.08
C VAL A 677 -11.93 -22.33 1.69
N TRP A 678 -11.32 -21.16 1.52
CA TRP A 678 -10.74 -20.73 0.26
C TRP A 678 -9.26 -20.31 0.43
N PRO A 679 -8.32 -20.85 -0.38
CA PRO A 679 -8.50 -21.96 -1.35
C PRO A 679 -8.98 -23.28 -0.72
N PRO A 680 -9.71 -24.12 -1.47
CA PRO A 680 -10.22 -25.38 -0.93
C PRO A 680 -9.08 -26.32 -0.52
N LEU A 681 -9.29 -27.09 0.55
CA LEU A 681 -8.29 -28.06 1.04
C LEU A 681 -7.96 -29.17 0.03
N SER A 682 -8.83 -29.42 -0.95
CA SER A 682 -8.54 -30.35 -2.06
C SER A 682 -7.29 -29.94 -2.86
N SER A 683 -6.95 -28.64 -2.87
CA SER A 683 -5.76 -28.12 -3.56
C SER A 683 -4.46 -28.32 -2.75
N LEU A 684 -4.53 -28.70 -1.47
CA LEU A 684 -3.35 -28.89 -0.63
C LEU A 684 -2.46 -30.03 -1.15
N ARG A 685 -1.18 -29.73 -1.30
CA ARG A 685 -0.07 -30.66 -1.52
C ARG A 685 0.97 -30.40 -0.44
N LEU A 686 0.97 -31.23 0.60
CA LEU A 686 1.90 -31.11 1.72
C LEU A 686 3.25 -31.75 1.37
N LEU A 687 4.33 -30.99 1.56
CA LEU A 687 5.72 -31.39 1.35
C LEU A 687 6.56 -31.16 2.60
N ALA A 688 7.71 -31.83 2.68
CA ALA A 688 8.81 -31.44 3.56
C ALA A 688 9.90 -30.74 2.73
N SER A 689 10.34 -29.55 3.15
CA SER A 689 11.49 -28.87 2.52
C SER A 689 12.79 -29.59 2.86
N GLU A 690 13.84 -29.37 2.07
CA GLU A 690 15.21 -29.68 2.49
C GLU A 690 15.73 -28.67 3.53
N GLU A 691 16.84 -29.01 4.21
CA GLU A 691 17.57 -28.05 5.05
C GLU A 691 18.13 -26.93 4.18
N GLY A 692 18.07 -25.69 4.67
CA GLY A 692 18.45 -24.49 3.90
C GLY A 692 17.44 -24.09 2.83
N GLN A 693 16.31 -24.78 2.70
CA GLN A 693 15.28 -24.49 1.70
C GLN A 693 14.03 -23.86 2.32
N SER A 694 13.47 -22.84 1.64
CA SER A 694 12.19 -22.23 2.02
C SER A 694 11.00 -23.00 1.47
N CYS A 695 9.79 -22.76 1.99
CA CYS A 695 8.59 -23.34 1.38
C CYS A 695 8.27 -22.73 0.00
N VAL A 696 8.69 -21.49 -0.26
CA VAL A 696 8.64 -20.89 -1.61
C VAL A 696 9.41 -21.76 -2.61
N ASP A 697 10.63 -22.14 -2.25
CA ASP A 697 11.50 -22.92 -3.13
C ASP A 697 11.06 -24.39 -3.23
N ALA A 698 10.68 -25.00 -2.10
CA ALA A 698 10.23 -26.39 -2.05
C ALA A 698 9.00 -26.62 -2.94
N CYS A 699 7.97 -25.77 -2.81
CA CYS A 699 6.79 -25.85 -3.68
C CYS A 699 7.14 -25.56 -5.14
N ARG A 700 8.00 -24.56 -5.39
CA ARG A 700 8.42 -24.20 -6.75
C ARG A 700 9.09 -25.35 -7.48
N LEU A 701 10.00 -26.08 -6.83
CA LEU A 701 10.80 -27.13 -7.48
C LEU A 701 9.93 -28.26 -8.05
N VAL A 702 8.74 -28.47 -7.48
CA VAL A 702 7.78 -29.48 -7.95
C VAL A 702 6.65 -28.88 -8.80
N GLY A 703 6.83 -27.65 -9.30
CA GLY A 703 5.85 -26.99 -10.17
C GLY A 703 4.60 -26.49 -9.46
N LEU A 704 4.68 -26.21 -8.16
CA LEU A 704 3.58 -25.70 -7.33
C LEU A 704 3.90 -24.31 -6.76
N ILE A 705 2.94 -23.72 -6.06
CA ILE A 705 3.11 -22.49 -5.28
C ILE A 705 2.78 -22.75 -3.80
N CYS A 706 3.49 -22.10 -2.88
CA CYS A 706 3.16 -22.17 -1.45
C CYS A 706 1.81 -21.48 -1.17
N GLU A 707 0.95 -22.10 -0.35
CA GLU A 707 -0.36 -21.56 0.04
C GLU A 707 -0.42 -21.32 1.55
N PRO A 708 -0.21 -20.07 2.00
CA PRO A 708 -0.13 -19.78 3.42
C PRO A 708 -1.47 -19.98 4.16
N ALA A 709 -2.61 -19.97 3.47
CA ALA A 709 -3.92 -20.26 4.07
C ALA A 709 -4.01 -21.70 4.62
N HIS A 710 -3.16 -22.60 4.13
CA HIS A 710 -3.21 -24.00 4.50
C HIS A 710 -2.32 -24.36 5.70
N PHE A 711 -1.44 -23.47 6.15
CA PHE A 711 -0.56 -23.74 7.29
C PHE A 711 -1.31 -24.20 8.55
N ARG A 712 -2.44 -23.57 8.86
CA ARG A 712 -3.28 -23.95 10.01
C ARG A 712 -3.80 -25.39 9.96
N PHE A 713 -3.87 -26.00 8.77
CA PHE A 713 -4.33 -27.37 8.59
C PHE A 713 -3.23 -28.42 8.69
N ILE A 714 -1.97 -27.99 8.58
CA ILE A 714 -0.79 -28.87 8.65
C ILE A 714 0.02 -28.67 9.93
N ASN A 715 -0.34 -27.69 10.77
CA ASN A 715 0.30 -27.41 12.04
C ASN A 715 -0.16 -28.37 13.15
N ASN A 716 -0.01 -29.68 12.94
CA ASN A 716 -0.43 -30.72 13.88
C ASN A 716 0.43 -31.99 13.75
N LYS A 717 0.25 -32.93 14.68
CA LYS A 717 0.99 -34.20 14.71
C LYS A 717 0.66 -35.12 13.53
N ASP A 718 -0.57 -35.11 13.03
CA ASP A 718 -0.98 -35.98 11.92
C ASP A 718 -0.26 -35.62 10.62
N ALA A 719 0.02 -34.33 10.39
CA ALA A 719 0.82 -33.87 9.25
C ALA A 719 2.29 -34.35 9.35
N LEU A 720 2.88 -34.31 10.55
CA LEU A 720 4.22 -34.85 10.81
C LEU A 720 4.27 -36.36 10.59
N HIS A 721 3.29 -37.09 11.15
CA HIS A 721 3.18 -38.54 10.98
C HIS A 721 2.94 -38.95 9.52
N GLY A 722 2.10 -38.21 8.79
CA GLY A 722 1.83 -38.46 7.38
C GLY A 722 3.09 -38.34 6.51
N LEU A 723 4.01 -37.43 6.87
CA LEU A 723 5.32 -37.27 6.22
C LEU A 723 6.38 -38.24 6.76
N GLU A 724 5.98 -39.27 7.51
CA GLU A 724 6.84 -40.27 8.14
C GLU A 724 7.91 -39.66 9.06
N VAL A 725 7.63 -38.48 9.64
CA VAL A 725 8.57 -37.79 10.55
C VAL A 725 8.49 -38.41 11.94
N GLN A 726 9.63 -38.85 12.46
CA GLN A 726 9.76 -39.37 13.82
C GLN A 726 10.18 -38.27 14.79
N CYS A 727 9.24 -37.84 15.63
CA CYS A 727 9.46 -36.83 16.66
C CYS A 727 9.59 -37.50 18.04
N LYS A 728 10.69 -37.24 18.77
CA LYS A 728 10.79 -37.61 20.20
C LYS A 728 9.94 -36.68 21.07
N VAL A 729 9.96 -35.38 20.74
CA VAL A 729 9.25 -34.32 21.43
C VAL A 729 8.60 -33.43 20.37
N VAL A 730 7.36 -33.00 20.66
CA VAL A 730 6.64 -32.01 19.86
C VAL A 730 6.38 -30.80 20.74
N ASN A 731 7.00 -29.67 20.41
CA ASN A 731 6.84 -28.40 21.11
C ASN A 731 5.98 -27.43 20.29
N SER A 732 5.45 -26.40 20.94
CA SER A 732 4.82 -25.25 20.29
C SER A 732 5.67 -24.02 20.59
N GLU A 733 6.03 -23.27 19.56
CA GLU A 733 6.96 -22.13 19.66
C GLU A 733 6.53 -20.99 18.70
N ILE A 734 6.96 -19.76 19.00
CA ILE A 734 6.70 -18.57 18.18
C ILE A 734 7.91 -18.35 17.26
N ASN A 735 7.82 -18.78 16.00
CA ASN A 735 8.87 -18.54 15.01
C ASN A 735 8.35 -18.66 13.57
N HIS A 736 8.64 -17.70 12.70
CA HIS A 736 8.12 -17.66 11.32
C HIS A 736 8.55 -18.86 10.44
N ILE A 737 9.58 -19.62 10.81
CA ILE A 737 9.97 -20.83 10.06
C ILE A 737 9.13 -22.08 10.39
N LEU A 738 8.23 -22.02 11.38
CA LEU A 738 7.43 -23.17 11.82
C LEU A 738 6.13 -23.31 11.01
N PRO A 739 5.52 -24.52 10.92
CA PRO A 739 5.96 -25.80 11.50
C PRO A 739 7.19 -26.41 10.83
N ALA A 740 8.08 -27.00 11.63
CA ALA A 740 9.34 -27.58 11.16
C ALA A 740 9.84 -28.72 12.07
N PHE A 741 10.80 -29.49 11.58
CA PHE A 741 11.42 -30.60 12.31
C PHE A 741 12.92 -30.72 12.01
N SER A 742 13.67 -31.23 12.98
CA SER A 742 15.09 -31.57 12.83
C SER A 742 15.22 -33.08 12.68
N VAL A 743 15.81 -33.53 11.57
CA VAL A 743 16.06 -34.96 11.34
C VAL A 743 17.09 -35.49 12.34
N VAL A 744 18.14 -34.71 12.59
CA VAL A 744 19.26 -35.10 13.46
C VAL A 744 18.82 -35.18 14.92
N GLN A 745 18.07 -34.19 15.40
CA GLN A 745 17.67 -34.11 16.81
C GLN A 745 16.34 -34.83 17.10
N GLN A 746 15.58 -35.20 16.06
CA GLN A 746 14.22 -35.75 16.18
C GLN A 746 13.29 -34.83 16.98
N GLU A 747 13.50 -33.52 16.84
CA GLU A 747 12.70 -32.45 17.46
C GLU A 747 11.71 -31.91 16.42
N CYS A 748 10.46 -31.74 16.82
CA CYS A 748 9.42 -31.16 15.98
C CYS A 748 8.79 -29.98 16.70
N SER A 749 8.66 -28.85 16.00
CA SER A 749 8.08 -27.63 16.57
C SER A 749 6.92 -27.16 15.70
N LEU A 750 5.78 -26.94 16.36
CA LEU A 750 4.56 -26.37 15.79
C LEU A 750 4.53 -24.86 16.03
N GLN A 751 3.83 -24.13 15.18
CA GLN A 751 3.64 -22.69 15.31
C GLN A 751 2.58 -22.38 16.38
N GLU A 752 2.90 -21.46 17.30
CA GLU A 752 1.94 -20.93 18.28
C GLU A 752 1.21 -19.67 17.79
N GLU A 753 1.86 -18.82 17.01
CA GLU A 753 1.33 -17.53 16.53
C GLU A 753 0.90 -17.62 15.04
N PRO A 754 -0.41 -17.65 14.73
CA PRO A 754 -0.89 -17.83 13.35
C PRO A 754 -0.46 -16.74 12.37
N LEU A 755 -0.21 -15.50 12.83
CA LEU A 755 0.27 -14.42 11.95
C LEU A 755 1.72 -14.62 11.48
N LEU A 756 2.44 -15.59 12.04
CA LEU A 756 3.81 -15.94 11.66
C LEU A 756 3.90 -17.15 10.72
N TYR A 757 2.79 -17.75 10.32
CA TYR A 757 2.83 -18.70 9.21
C TYR A 757 3.43 -18.03 7.96
N SER A 758 4.49 -18.64 7.42
CA SER A 758 5.32 -18.00 6.39
C SER A 758 5.81 -18.99 5.35
N CYS A 759 5.54 -18.72 4.09
CA CYS A 759 6.18 -19.39 2.96
C CYS A 759 7.67 -19.03 2.88
N ALA A 760 8.00 -17.75 3.11
CA ALA A 760 9.37 -17.27 3.19
C ALA A 760 10.11 -17.78 4.45
N GLY A 761 11.43 -17.72 4.42
CA GLY A 761 12.31 -18.18 5.50
C GLY A 761 12.77 -19.63 5.33
N HIS A 762 14.04 -19.87 5.68
CA HIS A 762 14.67 -21.19 5.67
C HIS A 762 15.53 -21.37 6.92
N SER A 763 15.91 -22.61 7.21
CA SER A 763 16.80 -22.93 8.34
C SER A 763 17.82 -23.98 7.92
N LEU A 764 19.07 -23.80 8.32
CA LEU A 764 20.12 -24.81 8.16
C LEU A 764 19.97 -25.99 9.14
N LYS A 765 19.11 -25.87 10.16
CA LYS A 765 18.88 -26.89 11.20
C LYS A 765 17.60 -27.69 10.97
N TYR A 766 16.60 -27.07 10.36
CA TYR A 766 15.25 -27.59 10.30
C TYR A 766 14.75 -27.74 8.87
N ARG A 767 14.06 -28.85 8.61
CA ARG A 767 13.19 -29.06 7.45
C ARG A 767 11.80 -28.53 7.78
N ARG A 768 11.14 -27.87 6.83
CA ARG A 768 9.85 -27.21 7.04
C ARG A 768 8.71 -28.04 6.48
N LEU A 769 7.55 -28.01 7.14
CA LEU A 769 6.31 -28.54 6.58
C LEU A 769 5.70 -27.47 5.68
N CYS A 770 5.64 -27.75 4.38
CA CYS A 770 5.30 -26.77 3.37
C CYS A 770 3.95 -27.09 2.74
N PRO A 771 2.93 -26.22 2.94
CA PRO A 771 1.67 -26.34 2.25
C PRO A 771 1.80 -25.75 0.85
N CYS A 772 1.77 -26.60 -0.16
CA CYS A 772 1.74 -26.17 -1.55
C CYS A 772 0.33 -26.33 -2.13
N ARG A 773 0.07 -25.65 -3.24
CA ARG A 773 -1.11 -25.87 -4.08
C ARG A 773 -0.77 -25.82 -5.56
N ASP A 774 -1.63 -26.40 -6.36
CA ASP A 774 -1.63 -26.21 -7.80
C ASP A 774 -2.11 -24.81 -8.18
N PHE A 775 -1.94 -24.47 -9.46
CA PHE A 775 -2.45 -23.24 -10.04
C PHE A 775 -2.96 -23.49 -11.46
N ARG A 776 -3.80 -22.58 -11.96
CA ARG A 776 -4.30 -22.59 -13.33
C ARG A 776 -3.21 -22.08 -14.28
N ASP A 777 -3.10 -22.69 -15.44
CA ASP A 777 -2.13 -22.26 -16.44
C ASP A 777 -2.34 -20.79 -16.81
N GLY A 778 -1.27 -19.99 -16.69
CA GLY A 778 -1.31 -18.55 -16.93
C GLY A 778 -2.06 -17.73 -15.88
N GLN A 779 -2.49 -18.32 -14.74
CA GLN A 779 -3.14 -17.63 -13.62
C GLN A 779 -2.67 -18.21 -12.28
N VAL A 780 -1.49 -17.77 -11.80
CA VAL A 780 -0.85 -18.37 -10.62
C VAL A 780 -1.60 -18.08 -9.31
N ALA A 781 -2.39 -17.00 -9.29
CA ALA A 781 -3.22 -16.60 -8.17
C ALA A 781 -4.29 -17.62 -7.78
N LEU A 782 -4.73 -18.48 -8.71
CA LEU A 782 -5.89 -19.36 -8.52
C LEU A 782 -5.49 -20.83 -8.72
N CYS A 783 -5.87 -21.70 -7.78
CA CYS A 783 -5.85 -23.14 -7.98
C CYS A 783 -6.89 -23.58 -9.02
N LYS A 784 -6.82 -24.83 -9.51
CA LYS A 784 -7.78 -25.34 -10.50
C LYS A 784 -9.22 -25.26 -10.00
N ASP A 785 -9.43 -25.49 -8.70
CA ASP A 785 -10.74 -25.50 -8.01
C ASP A 785 -11.06 -24.17 -7.29
N CYS A 786 -10.40 -23.07 -7.65
CA CYS A 786 -10.52 -21.79 -6.92
C CYS A 786 -11.52 -20.79 -7.52
N LEU A 787 -12.13 -21.10 -8.67
CA LEU A 787 -13.10 -20.24 -9.37
C LEU A 787 -14.54 -20.64 -9.08
#